data_AF-A0A956S871-F1
#
_entry.id   AF-A0A956S871-F1
#
_cell.length_a   1.000
_cell.length_b   1.000
_cell.length_c   1.000
_cell.angle_alpha   90.00
_cell.angle_beta   90.00
_cell.angle_gamma   90.00
#
_symmetry.space_group_name_H-M   'P 1'
#
loop_
_entity.id
_entity.type
_entity.pdbx_description
1 polymer ?
#
loop_
_entity_poly.entity_id
_entity_poly.type
_entity_poly.pdbx_seq_one_letter_code
_entity_poly.pdbx_strand_id
1 'polypeptide(L)'
;MIRRPALARLLLFSLATLLAAGCGKEPEPQRLHAEAHDGLACLDCHENAPGPVGLTSIENCAACHAIQDLPEVVELAGVKFRHREHAGLLPGIHATCSACHHHQGDGTDLEVDSGACFLCHAQLPAADGRASLGEQSCLGCHGPDTNPGLEHAPGIVDHAVVIARDVTCSSCHYDAVEGSGTVRNEKCLECHGAPGLAPTLDKDLHYDAESIHRDHTWDGKEQSCRRCHEALTHRVRSLESTMGLKCESCHLPDDPRIAPPQDPYIHRAQQILYSGLAAGHEKMAPAGKFAAKVSCTACHSHDSMRPRLGHEIVAAIDVECTQCHGPKFAGLLNGWIQGMRSRTKAAGDYVHQAAADPRVQASAPADSAVTEAVRLWDMVHEGNGVHNVPAADAVLRRVIEETAGAWREAGVTPPARPNLGPDPATNRCVHCHYGIENTRGNFLGRMLDHRTHVINGGLDCHLCHSDADLFQADRKTFDPRHGKTHVSLADCASCHHSPAEAGQATCQDCHDSGPKTVGPVSTFDVSSWRGDAWSHATHSALECQTCHVTPVTYAPAADVMKCTACHENHHQPGRDCARCHGRPETADAHDADTHFGCAGCHDRATISRLDADRGMCLICHAEQRTDHHEETDHECSVCHFLMTPEGMRPWLLLEEE
;
A
#
# COMPACT_ATOMS: atom_id res chain seq x y z
N MET A 1 -3.14 65.20 5.40
CA MET A 1 -2.09 64.20 5.10
C MET A 1 -2.47 62.87 5.77
N ILE A 2 -2.67 61.84 4.93
CA ILE A 2 -2.55 60.38 5.18
C ILE A 2 -3.49 59.81 6.27
N ARG A 3 -4.72 59.41 5.93
CA ARG A 3 -5.20 58.12 5.36
C ARG A 3 -5.26 56.95 6.36
N ARG A 4 -6.50 56.61 6.74
CA ARG A 4 -6.96 55.33 7.30
C ARG A 4 -7.28 54.36 6.14
N PRO A 5 -7.02 53.04 6.22
CA PRO A 5 -7.64 52.04 5.34
C PRO A 5 -8.97 51.56 5.98
N ALA A 6 -10.14 51.69 5.34
CA ALA A 6 -10.71 50.87 4.26
C ALA A 6 -11.02 49.43 4.73
N LEU A 7 -12.18 49.22 5.37
CA LEU A 7 -13.46 48.77 4.77
C LEU A 7 -13.41 47.36 4.18
N ALA A 8 -13.95 46.44 4.98
CA ALA A 8 -14.39 45.11 4.58
C ALA A 8 -15.43 45.18 3.45
N ARG A 9 -15.08 44.58 2.32
CA ARG A 9 -16.02 44.00 1.35
C ARG A 9 -15.54 42.58 1.10
N LEU A 10 -16.02 41.65 1.92
CA LEU A 10 -15.94 40.23 1.58
C LEU A 10 -16.84 40.00 0.37
N LEU A 11 -16.19 39.68 -0.75
CA LEU A 11 -16.83 39.21 -1.97
C LEU A 11 -17.48 37.85 -1.70
N LEU A 12 -18.80 37.81 -1.83
CA LEU A 12 -19.55 36.63 -2.23
C LEU A 12 -19.06 36.20 -3.63
N PHE A 13 -17.99 35.42 -3.69
CA PHE A 13 -17.68 34.61 -4.88
C PHE A 13 -18.29 33.24 -4.68
N SER A 14 -19.42 33.04 -5.34
CA SER A 14 -20.20 31.81 -5.38
C SER A 14 -19.33 30.61 -5.75
N LEU A 15 -19.33 29.61 -4.89
CA LEU A 15 -18.73 28.27 -5.02
C LEU A 15 -19.21 27.49 -6.27
N ALA A 16 -20.14 28.04 -7.05
CA ALA A 16 -20.72 27.44 -8.24
C ALA A 16 -19.83 27.51 -9.50
N THR A 17 -18.76 28.32 -9.51
CA THR A 17 -17.92 28.49 -10.71
C THR A 17 -16.72 27.54 -10.79
N LEU A 18 -16.39 26.81 -9.72
CA LEU A 18 -15.32 25.80 -9.73
C LEU A 18 -15.79 24.37 -10.05
N LEU A 19 -17.11 24.12 -10.04
CA LEU A 19 -17.70 22.83 -10.44
C LEU A 19 -18.06 22.74 -11.94
N ALA A 20 -18.01 23.85 -12.67
CA ALA A 20 -18.35 23.90 -14.09
C ALA A 20 -17.14 23.79 -15.04
N ALA A 21 -15.91 23.84 -14.51
CA ALA A 21 -14.69 23.92 -15.33
C ALA A 21 -14.10 22.55 -15.74
N GLY A 22 -14.68 21.44 -15.31
CA GLY A 22 -14.28 20.08 -15.69
C GLY A 22 -15.35 19.30 -16.45
N CYS A 23 -16.52 19.90 -16.68
CA CYS A 23 -17.57 19.28 -17.48
C CYS A 23 -17.24 19.58 -18.93
N GLY A 24 -16.79 18.56 -19.67
CA GLY A 24 -16.80 18.62 -21.12
C GLY A 24 -18.18 19.06 -21.56
N LYS A 25 -18.29 20.30 -22.04
CA LYS A 25 -19.35 20.65 -22.99
C LYS A 25 -19.35 19.53 -24.03
N GLU A 26 -20.54 19.08 -24.43
CA GLU A 26 -20.65 18.32 -25.68
C GLU A 26 -19.76 19.02 -26.69
N PRO A 27 -18.82 18.31 -27.37
CA PRO A 27 -18.25 18.90 -28.56
C PRO A 27 -19.45 19.22 -29.43
N GLU A 28 -19.71 20.51 -29.66
CA GLU A 28 -20.62 20.91 -30.72
C GLU A 28 -20.23 20.07 -31.95
N PRO A 29 -21.20 19.51 -32.71
CA PRO A 29 -20.89 18.80 -33.93
C PRO A 29 -19.88 19.66 -34.69
N GLN A 30 -18.70 19.09 -34.95
CA GLN A 30 -17.63 19.82 -35.60
C GLN A 30 -18.16 20.15 -37.00
N ARG A 31 -18.64 21.39 -37.14
CA ARG A 31 -19.01 21.95 -38.43
C ARG A 31 -17.73 22.04 -39.24
N LEU A 32 -17.46 21.01 -40.03
CA LEU A 32 -16.37 21.02 -40.99
C LEU A 32 -16.61 22.21 -41.89
N HIS A 33 -15.72 23.20 -41.83
CA HIS A 33 -15.67 24.33 -42.75
C HIS A 33 -17.05 24.83 -43.17
N ALA A 34 -17.90 25.26 -42.23
CA ALA A 34 -19.23 25.80 -42.55
C ALA A 34 -19.13 26.80 -43.72
N GLU A 35 -18.08 27.63 -43.74
CA GLU A 35 -17.78 28.61 -44.80
C GLU A 35 -17.62 28.05 -46.23
N ALA A 36 -17.30 26.76 -46.42
CA ALA A 36 -17.02 26.19 -47.75
C ALA A 36 -18.26 25.68 -48.48
N HIS A 37 -19.32 25.33 -47.75
CA HIS A 37 -20.59 24.83 -48.29
C HIS A 37 -21.79 25.72 -47.92
N ASP A 38 -21.57 26.79 -47.13
CA ASP A 38 -22.56 27.80 -46.81
C ASP A 38 -23.11 28.45 -48.10
N GLY A 39 -24.42 28.40 -48.28
CA GLY A 39 -25.11 28.96 -49.45
C GLY A 39 -25.23 28.06 -50.69
N LEU A 40 -24.76 26.80 -50.65
CA LEU A 40 -25.10 25.81 -51.68
C LEU A 40 -26.56 25.37 -51.54
N ALA A 41 -27.33 25.38 -52.61
CA ALA A 41 -28.71 24.91 -52.60
C ALA A 41 -28.75 23.38 -52.58
N CYS A 42 -29.77 22.78 -51.96
CA CYS A 42 -29.92 21.32 -51.91
C CYS A 42 -29.83 20.68 -53.31
N LEU A 43 -30.38 21.36 -54.33
CA LEU A 43 -30.37 20.89 -55.71
C LEU A 43 -28.96 20.77 -56.29
N ASP A 44 -28.01 21.60 -55.85
CA ASP A 44 -26.64 21.62 -56.35
C ASP A 44 -25.89 20.31 -56.02
N CYS A 45 -26.33 19.60 -54.98
CA CYS A 45 -25.81 18.29 -54.59
C CYS A 45 -26.67 17.11 -55.09
N HIS A 46 -27.88 17.38 -55.59
CA HIS A 46 -28.92 16.41 -55.93
C HIS A 46 -29.34 16.47 -57.41
N GLU A 47 -28.52 17.06 -58.28
CA GLU A 47 -28.87 17.59 -59.61
C GLU A 47 -29.42 16.57 -60.65
N ASN A 48 -29.60 15.28 -60.31
CA ASN A 48 -30.06 14.24 -61.26
C ASN A 48 -31.24 13.34 -60.82
N ALA A 49 -32.10 13.74 -59.89
CA ALA A 49 -33.34 12.97 -59.64
C ALA A 49 -34.58 13.84 -59.32
N PRO A 50 -35.47 14.13 -60.30
CA PRO A 50 -36.79 14.65 -60.01
C PRO A 50 -37.67 13.51 -59.49
N GLY A 51 -37.60 13.26 -58.19
CA GLY A 51 -38.44 12.32 -57.44
C GLY A 51 -38.45 12.70 -55.95
N PRO A 52 -39.42 12.21 -55.15
CA PRO A 52 -39.56 12.58 -53.73
C PRO A 52 -38.40 12.15 -52.82
N VAL A 53 -37.33 11.57 -53.38
CA VAL A 53 -36.09 11.20 -52.68
C VAL A 53 -34.92 11.50 -53.60
N GLY A 54 -34.39 12.73 -53.55
CA GLY A 54 -33.15 13.08 -54.23
C GLY A 54 -31.99 12.36 -53.54
N LEU A 55 -31.26 11.52 -54.27
CA LEU A 55 -30.12 10.77 -53.75
C LEU A 55 -28.85 11.58 -54.03
N THR A 56 -28.00 11.77 -53.02
CA THR A 56 -26.68 12.41 -53.16
C THR A 56 -25.66 11.35 -53.52
N SER A 57 -24.93 11.53 -54.61
CA SER A 57 -23.92 10.56 -55.05
C SER A 57 -22.47 11.02 -54.92
N ILE A 58 -21.54 10.06 -54.89
CA ILE A 58 -20.10 10.34 -55.04
C ILE A 58 -19.86 11.13 -56.32
N GLU A 59 -20.57 10.83 -57.41
CA GLU A 59 -20.45 11.54 -58.69
C GLU A 59 -20.86 13.01 -58.57
N ASN A 60 -21.93 13.31 -57.81
CA ASN A 60 -22.35 14.69 -57.54
C ASN A 60 -21.32 15.44 -56.69
N CYS A 61 -20.73 14.78 -55.69
CA CYS A 61 -19.65 15.38 -54.89
C CYS A 61 -18.37 15.58 -55.71
N ALA A 62 -18.04 14.60 -56.57
CA ALA A 62 -16.84 14.59 -57.40
C ALA A 62 -16.85 15.65 -58.50
N ALA A 63 -18.03 16.16 -58.87
CA ALA A 63 -18.19 17.31 -59.77
C ALA A 63 -17.59 18.60 -59.19
N CYS A 64 -17.56 18.73 -57.85
CA CYS A 64 -16.98 19.89 -57.15
C CYS A 64 -15.65 19.58 -56.44
N HIS A 65 -15.43 18.33 -56.01
CA HIS A 65 -14.25 17.90 -55.24
C HIS A 65 -13.53 16.74 -55.91
N ALA A 66 -12.31 16.97 -56.40
CA ALA A 66 -11.51 15.85 -56.87
C ALA A 66 -10.97 15.03 -55.68
N ILE A 67 -11.16 13.71 -55.68
CA ILE A 67 -10.75 12.82 -54.57
C ILE A 67 -9.25 12.95 -54.25
N GLN A 68 -8.41 13.23 -55.27
CA GLN A 68 -6.99 13.47 -55.06
C GLN A 68 -6.66 14.76 -54.28
N ASP A 69 -7.55 15.75 -54.27
CA ASP A 69 -7.32 17.05 -53.65
C ASP A 69 -7.87 17.11 -52.20
N LEU A 70 -8.53 16.04 -51.75
CA LEU A 70 -8.99 15.91 -50.37
C LEU A 70 -7.81 15.83 -49.39
N PRO A 71 -7.92 16.41 -48.18
CA PRO A 71 -6.90 16.31 -47.16
C PRO A 71 -6.56 14.84 -46.87
N GLU A 72 -5.26 14.50 -46.90
CA GLU A 72 -4.81 13.13 -46.70
C GLU A 72 -5.15 12.62 -45.30
N VAL A 73 -4.96 13.47 -44.29
CA VAL A 73 -5.29 13.21 -42.89
C VAL A 73 -6.27 14.28 -42.42
N VAL A 74 -7.36 13.83 -41.81
CA VAL A 74 -8.38 14.67 -41.19
C VAL A 74 -8.46 14.35 -39.70
N GLU A 75 -8.91 15.33 -38.91
CA GLU A 75 -9.09 15.19 -37.47
C GLU A 75 -10.56 15.42 -37.12
N LEU A 76 -11.17 14.46 -36.43
CA LEU A 76 -12.53 14.56 -35.90
C LEU A 76 -12.52 14.19 -34.42
N ALA A 77 -12.99 15.09 -33.56
CA ALA A 77 -13.05 14.89 -32.10
C ALA A 77 -11.72 14.38 -31.48
N GLY A 78 -10.57 14.88 -31.94
CA GLY A 78 -9.23 14.52 -31.46
C GLY A 78 -8.65 13.24 -32.08
N VAL A 79 -9.42 12.52 -32.91
CA VAL A 79 -8.97 11.32 -33.64
C VAL A 79 -8.50 11.73 -35.03
N LYS A 80 -7.27 11.35 -35.39
CA LYS A 80 -6.70 11.57 -36.72
C LYS A 80 -6.82 10.31 -37.56
N PHE A 81 -7.35 10.43 -38.77
CA PHE A 81 -7.49 9.31 -39.70
C PHE A 81 -7.20 9.73 -41.14
N ARG A 82 -6.87 8.75 -41.99
CA ARG A 82 -6.59 8.98 -43.41
C ARG A 82 -7.89 8.96 -44.21
N HIS A 83 -8.27 10.09 -44.82
CA HIS A 83 -9.57 10.24 -45.48
C HIS A 83 -9.75 9.22 -46.63
N ARG A 84 -8.71 8.97 -47.42
CA ARG A 84 -8.75 8.03 -48.56
C ARG A 84 -8.90 6.56 -48.17
N GLU A 85 -8.57 6.19 -46.94
CA GLU A 85 -8.70 4.81 -46.45
C GLU A 85 -10.14 4.48 -46.03
N HIS A 86 -11.01 5.49 -45.97
CA HIS A 86 -12.40 5.38 -45.49
C HIS A 86 -13.45 5.54 -46.61
N ALA A 87 -13.00 5.65 -47.87
CA ALA A 87 -13.87 5.71 -49.05
C ALA A 87 -13.67 4.47 -49.94
N GLY A 88 -14.76 3.86 -50.41
CA GLY A 88 -14.73 2.71 -51.33
C GLY A 88 -15.23 1.39 -50.74
N LEU A 89 -14.78 0.27 -51.33
CA LEU A 89 -15.28 -1.07 -50.99
C LEU A 89 -14.62 -1.59 -49.70
N LEU A 90 -15.36 -1.54 -48.60
CA LEU A 90 -15.01 -2.21 -47.35
C LEU A 90 -15.58 -3.65 -47.37
N PRO A 91 -15.10 -4.57 -46.53
CA PRO A 91 -15.64 -5.92 -46.47
C PRO A 91 -17.16 -5.92 -46.23
N GLY A 92 -17.95 -6.25 -47.26
CA GLY A 92 -19.41 -6.34 -47.20
C GLY A 92 -20.19 -5.02 -47.31
N ILE A 93 -19.54 -3.86 -47.39
CA ILE A 93 -20.18 -2.53 -47.45
C ILE A 93 -19.43 -1.62 -48.42
N HIS A 94 -20.14 -0.85 -49.24
CA HIS A 94 -19.55 0.24 -50.03
C HIS A 94 -19.73 1.56 -49.28
N ALA A 95 -18.64 2.08 -48.71
CA ALA A 95 -18.66 3.36 -48.03
C ALA A 95 -18.52 4.51 -49.04
N THR A 96 -19.55 5.36 -49.10
CA THR A 96 -19.59 6.57 -49.92
C THR A 96 -19.44 7.82 -49.04
N CYS A 97 -19.41 9.01 -49.65
CA CYS A 97 -19.32 10.28 -48.89
C CYS A 97 -20.43 10.39 -47.84
N SER A 98 -21.65 9.90 -48.15
CA SER A 98 -22.83 9.96 -47.27
C SER A 98 -22.79 8.98 -46.08
N ALA A 99 -21.79 8.09 -46.06
CA ALA A 99 -21.53 7.21 -44.91
C ALA A 99 -20.99 8.00 -43.71
N CYS A 100 -20.22 9.06 -43.95
CA CYS A 100 -19.67 9.93 -42.90
C CYS A 100 -20.35 11.31 -42.86
N HIS A 101 -20.60 11.89 -44.03
CA HIS A 101 -21.20 13.20 -44.18
C HIS A 101 -22.72 13.10 -44.30
N HIS A 102 -23.45 13.63 -43.33
CA HIS A 102 -24.91 13.57 -43.30
C HIS A 102 -25.53 14.95 -43.20
N HIS A 103 -26.78 15.05 -43.63
CA HIS A 103 -27.58 16.27 -43.56
C HIS A 103 -28.95 15.95 -42.96
N GLN A 104 -29.44 16.80 -42.06
CA GLN A 104 -30.66 16.55 -41.28
C GLN A 104 -31.96 16.91 -42.01
N GLY A 105 -31.90 17.47 -43.21
CA GLY A 105 -33.08 17.74 -44.05
C GLY A 105 -33.88 18.98 -43.65
N ASP A 106 -33.37 19.79 -42.73
CA ASP A 106 -33.97 21.03 -42.21
C ASP A 106 -33.30 22.31 -42.76
N GLY A 107 -32.43 22.18 -43.77
CA GLY A 107 -31.69 23.29 -44.37
C GLY A 107 -30.41 23.69 -43.63
N THR A 108 -29.93 22.85 -42.70
CA THR A 108 -28.62 22.96 -42.04
C THR A 108 -27.43 22.54 -42.91
N ASP A 109 -26.22 22.85 -42.46
CA ASP A 109 -24.98 22.48 -43.15
C ASP A 109 -24.78 20.95 -43.21
N LEU A 110 -23.83 20.49 -44.05
CA LEU A 110 -23.36 19.11 -44.05
C LEU A 110 -22.56 18.86 -42.76
N GLU A 111 -22.97 17.85 -41.98
CA GLU A 111 -22.37 17.54 -40.69
C GLU A 111 -21.65 16.19 -40.71
N VAL A 112 -20.62 16.08 -39.87
CA VAL A 112 -19.97 14.81 -39.52
C VAL A 112 -19.90 14.76 -38.01
N ASP A 113 -20.28 13.61 -37.44
CA ASP A 113 -20.01 13.35 -36.04
C ASP A 113 -19.58 11.90 -35.83
N SER A 114 -19.00 11.66 -34.65
CA SER A 114 -18.30 10.43 -34.32
C SER A 114 -19.20 9.19 -34.43
N GLY A 115 -20.52 9.31 -34.29
CA GLY A 115 -21.44 8.18 -34.39
C GLY A 115 -21.43 7.46 -35.73
N ALA A 116 -21.05 8.15 -36.82
CA ALA A 116 -20.90 7.51 -38.13
C ALA A 116 -19.73 6.51 -38.14
N CYS A 117 -18.64 6.81 -37.43
CA CYS A 117 -17.49 5.92 -37.29
C CYS A 117 -17.89 4.62 -36.58
N PHE A 118 -18.69 4.71 -35.53
CA PHE A 118 -19.08 3.55 -34.71
C PHE A 118 -20.03 2.58 -35.41
N LEU A 119 -20.73 3.01 -36.47
CA LEU A 119 -21.51 2.07 -37.29
C LEU A 119 -20.63 1.04 -38.01
N CYS A 120 -19.34 1.36 -38.26
CA CYS A 120 -18.39 0.44 -38.87
C CYS A 120 -17.37 -0.11 -37.86
N HIS A 121 -16.89 0.72 -36.93
CA HIS A 121 -15.82 0.37 -36.00
C HIS A 121 -16.30 -0.25 -34.69
N ALA A 122 -17.61 -0.26 -34.40
CA ALA A 122 -18.19 -1.02 -33.29
C ALA A 122 -18.76 -2.37 -33.77
N GLN A 123 -18.74 -3.35 -32.89
CA GLN A 123 -19.38 -4.64 -33.07
C GLN A 123 -20.89 -4.49 -32.90
N LEU A 124 -21.67 -4.70 -33.97
CA LEU A 124 -23.13 -4.56 -34.00
C LEU A 124 -23.85 -5.84 -34.47
N PRO A 125 -24.98 -6.23 -33.85
CA PRO A 125 -25.25 -6.15 -32.41
C PRO A 125 -24.47 -7.27 -31.67
N ALA A 126 -23.92 -6.97 -30.49
CA ALA A 126 -23.43 -8.03 -29.61
C ALA A 126 -24.61 -8.87 -29.08
N ALA A 127 -24.31 -10.05 -28.52
CA ALA A 127 -25.31 -11.02 -28.05
C ALA A 127 -26.27 -10.47 -26.97
N ASP A 128 -25.94 -9.33 -26.34
CA ASP A 128 -26.73 -8.63 -25.32
C ASP A 128 -27.55 -7.44 -25.89
N GLY A 129 -27.56 -7.27 -27.22
CA GLY A 129 -28.26 -6.19 -27.91
C GLY A 129 -27.55 -4.83 -27.87
N ARG A 130 -26.27 -4.78 -27.46
CA ARG A 130 -25.48 -3.54 -27.39
C ARG A 130 -24.38 -3.49 -28.45
N ALA A 131 -24.00 -2.27 -28.80
CA ALA A 131 -22.76 -2.03 -29.53
C ALA A 131 -21.56 -2.16 -28.57
N SER A 132 -20.51 -2.87 -28.99
CA SER A 132 -19.27 -2.94 -28.20
C SER A 132 -18.05 -2.63 -29.05
N LEU A 133 -17.01 -2.08 -28.43
CA LEU A 133 -15.72 -1.87 -29.05
C LEU A 133 -14.77 -2.92 -28.47
N GLY A 134 -14.05 -3.66 -29.31
CA GLY A 134 -12.96 -4.51 -28.84
C GLY A 134 -11.82 -3.65 -28.28
N GLU A 135 -11.05 -4.13 -27.31
CA GLU A 135 -9.98 -3.31 -26.69
C GLU A 135 -8.93 -2.82 -27.70
N GLN A 136 -8.59 -3.68 -28.68
CA GLN A 136 -7.71 -3.34 -29.80
C GLN A 136 -8.29 -2.24 -30.73
N SER A 137 -9.60 -2.01 -30.68
CA SER A 137 -10.26 -0.96 -31.48
C SER A 137 -10.11 0.43 -30.87
N CYS A 138 -9.93 0.55 -29.55
CA CYS A 138 -9.74 1.83 -28.87
C CYS A 138 -8.44 2.50 -29.34
N LEU A 139 -7.33 1.75 -29.33
CA LEU A 139 -6.01 2.24 -29.74
C LEU A 139 -5.87 2.46 -31.25
N GLY A 140 -6.82 1.96 -32.04
CA GLY A 140 -6.92 2.29 -33.47
C GLY A 140 -7.27 3.76 -33.72
N CYS A 141 -7.98 4.39 -32.77
CA CYS A 141 -8.41 5.78 -32.84
C CYS A 141 -7.72 6.68 -31.81
N HIS A 142 -7.35 6.14 -30.64
CA HIS A 142 -6.79 6.89 -29.52
C HIS A 142 -5.33 6.53 -29.25
N GLY A 143 -4.48 7.55 -29.08
CA GLY A 143 -3.13 7.46 -28.56
C GLY A 143 -3.00 8.08 -27.16
N PRO A 144 -1.80 8.02 -26.55
CA PRO A 144 -1.56 8.59 -25.21
C PRO A 144 -1.84 10.10 -25.15
N ASP A 145 -1.63 10.82 -26.27
CA ASP A 145 -1.79 12.28 -26.35
C ASP A 145 -3.16 12.72 -26.87
N THR A 146 -4.10 11.79 -27.09
CA THR A 146 -5.42 12.11 -27.68
C THR A 146 -6.29 12.98 -26.75
N ASN A 147 -5.93 13.16 -25.48
CA ASN A 147 -6.58 14.08 -24.54
C ASN A 147 -5.56 14.82 -23.65
N PRO A 148 -4.84 15.83 -24.17
CA PRO A 148 -3.72 16.47 -23.46
C PRO A 148 -4.16 17.45 -22.35
N GLY A 149 -5.47 17.67 -22.17
CA GLY A 149 -6.02 18.72 -21.30
C GLY A 149 -6.11 18.39 -19.81
N LEU A 150 -5.70 17.19 -19.38
CA LEU A 150 -5.95 16.69 -18.03
C LEU A 150 -4.68 16.27 -17.29
N GLU A 151 -3.46 16.60 -17.68
CA GLU A 151 -2.30 15.81 -17.20
C GLU A 151 -1.82 16.05 -15.74
N HIS A 152 -2.42 16.94 -14.93
CA HIS A 152 -1.74 17.40 -13.70
C HIS A 152 -2.58 17.66 -12.42
N ALA A 153 -3.76 17.07 -12.25
CA ALA A 153 -4.52 17.13 -10.99
C ALA A 153 -4.44 15.82 -10.19
N PRO A 154 -4.71 15.83 -8.86
CA PRO A 154 -4.77 14.60 -8.06
C PRO A 154 -5.84 13.64 -8.60
N GLY A 155 -5.49 12.37 -8.79
CA GLY A 155 -6.39 11.35 -9.36
C GLY A 155 -6.33 11.23 -10.89
N ILE A 156 -5.36 11.87 -11.54
CA ILE A 156 -5.19 11.77 -13.00
C ILE A 156 -4.26 10.60 -13.34
N VAL A 157 -4.73 9.78 -14.28
CA VAL A 157 -4.08 8.57 -14.74
C VAL A 157 -3.21 8.90 -15.96
N ASP A 158 -1.94 8.54 -15.91
CA ASP A 158 -1.02 8.63 -17.05
C ASP A 158 -1.37 7.53 -18.07
N HIS A 159 -2.00 7.92 -19.18
CA HIS A 159 -2.43 6.99 -20.23
C HIS A 159 -1.25 6.27 -20.90
N ALA A 160 -0.06 6.88 -20.96
CA ALA A 160 1.12 6.20 -21.51
C ALA A 160 1.53 5.01 -20.63
N VAL A 161 1.40 5.15 -19.31
CA VAL A 161 1.64 4.06 -18.36
C VAL A 161 0.55 2.98 -18.44
N VAL A 162 -0.72 3.37 -18.62
CA VAL A 162 -1.85 2.43 -18.81
C VAL A 162 -1.64 1.58 -20.05
N ILE A 163 -1.33 2.22 -21.19
CA ILE A 163 -1.06 1.54 -22.47
C ILE A 163 0.16 0.63 -22.36
N ALA A 164 1.26 1.10 -21.75
CA ALA A 164 2.47 0.30 -21.58
C ALA A 164 2.27 -0.93 -20.67
N ARG A 165 1.22 -0.94 -19.84
CA ARG A 165 0.86 -2.06 -18.96
C ARG A 165 -0.27 -2.92 -19.51
N ASP A 166 -0.75 -2.65 -20.72
CA ASP A 166 -1.84 -3.39 -21.36
C ASP A 166 -3.12 -3.39 -20.49
N VAL A 167 -3.37 -2.28 -19.79
CA VAL A 167 -4.59 -2.13 -18.97
C VAL A 167 -5.76 -1.81 -19.90
N THR A 168 -6.79 -2.66 -19.84
CA THR A 168 -8.06 -2.48 -20.55
C THR A 168 -8.66 -1.10 -20.35
N CYS A 169 -8.98 -0.39 -21.44
CA CYS A 169 -9.53 0.97 -21.38
C CYS A 169 -10.89 1.03 -20.65
N SER A 170 -11.71 -0.02 -20.78
CA SER A 170 -13.03 -0.11 -20.15
C SER A 170 -12.96 -0.30 -18.62
N SER A 171 -11.79 -0.57 -18.05
CA SER A 171 -11.54 -0.55 -16.60
C SER A 171 -11.79 0.84 -15.99
N CYS A 172 -11.63 1.90 -16.78
CA CYS A 172 -11.99 3.27 -16.39
C CYS A 172 -13.14 3.83 -17.24
N HIS A 173 -13.20 3.48 -18.52
CA HIS A 173 -14.19 3.96 -19.49
C HIS A 173 -15.29 2.92 -19.74
N TYR A 174 -15.97 2.47 -18.68
CA TYR A 174 -16.90 1.33 -18.70
C TYR A 174 -18.15 1.52 -19.59
N ASP A 175 -18.60 2.76 -19.81
CA ASP A 175 -19.80 3.09 -20.60
C ASP A 175 -19.43 4.12 -21.68
N ALA A 176 -18.54 3.71 -22.60
CA ALA A 176 -17.97 4.58 -23.63
C ALA A 176 -18.81 4.65 -24.92
N VAL A 177 -19.75 3.72 -25.12
CA VAL A 177 -20.62 3.66 -26.30
C VAL A 177 -22.06 3.50 -25.83
N GLU A 178 -22.93 4.41 -26.26
CA GLU A 178 -24.35 4.42 -25.99
C GLU A 178 -25.13 4.25 -27.29
N GLY A 179 -26.20 3.46 -27.26
CA GLY A 179 -27.02 3.14 -28.42
C GLY A 179 -26.79 1.72 -28.94
N SER A 180 -27.69 1.28 -29.82
CA SER A 180 -27.70 -0.09 -30.34
C SER A 180 -27.17 -0.19 -31.77
N GLY A 181 -27.22 0.92 -32.52
CA GLY A 181 -26.98 0.92 -33.96
C GLY A 181 -27.93 0.01 -34.72
N THR A 182 -29.03 -0.44 -34.12
CA THR A 182 -29.97 -1.37 -34.77
C THR A 182 -30.86 -0.62 -35.75
N VAL A 183 -31.39 -1.35 -36.74
CA VAL A 183 -32.42 -0.84 -37.64
C VAL A 183 -33.76 -1.30 -37.11
N ARG A 184 -34.64 -0.36 -36.77
CA ARG A 184 -36.01 -0.68 -36.36
C ARG A 184 -36.96 -0.59 -37.54
N ASN A 185 -37.99 -1.44 -37.56
CA ASN A 185 -38.97 -1.50 -38.64
C ASN A 185 -39.70 -0.18 -38.87
N GLU A 186 -39.87 0.64 -37.83
CA GLU A 186 -40.53 1.94 -37.92
C GLU A 186 -39.78 2.91 -38.83
N LYS A 187 -38.45 2.82 -38.90
CA LYS A 187 -37.62 3.67 -39.79
C LYS A 187 -37.96 3.43 -41.26
N CYS A 188 -38.27 2.19 -41.63
CA CYS A 188 -38.67 1.84 -43.00
C CYS A 188 -39.94 2.59 -43.42
N LEU A 189 -40.85 2.83 -42.47
CA LEU A 189 -42.14 3.47 -42.73
C LEU A 189 -42.02 4.99 -42.99
N GLU A 190 -40.91 5.62 -42.65
CA GLU A 190 -40.67 7.04 -42.92
C GLU A 190 -40.65 7.33 -44.44
N CYS A 191 -40.16 6.38 -45.24
CA CYS A 191 -40.13 6.49 -46.71
C CYS A 191 -41.15 5.57 -47.40
N HIS A 192 -41.38 4.35 -46.87
CA HIS A 192 -42.28 3.37 -47.48
C HIS A 192 -43.75 3.47 -46.99
N GLY A 193 -44.04 4.33 -46.01
CA GLY A 193 -45.38 4.49 -45.43
C GLY A 193 -46.28 5.53 -46.12
N ALA A 194 -45.80 6.22 -47.16
CA ALA A 194 -46.57 7.24 -47.86
C ALA A 194 -47.69 6.65 -48.73
N PRO A 195 -48.91 7.26 -48.76
CA PRO A 195 -50.00 6.78 -49.60
C PRO A 195 -49.61 6.79 -51.09
N GLY A 196 -49.59 5.62 -51.73
CA GLY A 196 -49.26 5.46 -53.16
C GLY A 196 -47.84 4.98 -53.48
N LEU A 197 -46.98 4.81 -52.47
CA LEU A 197 -45.59 4.34 -52.61
C LEU A 197 -45.32 3.02 -51.89
N ALA A 198 -46.35 2.30 -51.46
CA ALA A 198 -46.19 1.02 -50.77
C ALA A 198 -45.94 -0.12 -51.78
N PRO A 199 -44.71 -0.64 -51.96
CA PRO A 199 -44.61 -2.09 -52.02
C PRO A 199 -44.95 -2.60 -50.62
N THR A 200 -45.63 -3.73 -50.56
CA THR A 200 -45.87 -4.49 -49.34
C THR A 200 -44.55 -4.70 -48.60
N LEU A 201 -44.29 -3.90 -47.56
CA LEU A 201 -43.46 -4.32 -46.45
C LEU A 201 -44.19 -5.51 -45.84
N ASP A 202 -43.87 -6.70 -46.33
CA ASP A 202 -44.40 -7.92 -45.77
C ASP A 202 -43.66 -8.15 -44.46
N LYS A 203 -44.37 -7.95 -43.37
CA LYS A 203 -43.90 -8.11 -41.99
C LYS A 203 -43.46 -9.56 -41.71
N ASP A 204 -43.85 -10.50 -42.58
CA ASP A 204 -43.51 -11.91 -42.49
C ASP A 204 -42.30 -12.30 -43.37
N LEU A 205 -41.72 -11.36 -44.16
CA LEU A 205 -40.47 -11.57 -44.89
C LEU A 205 -39.27 -11.11 -44.06
N HIS A 206 -38.38 -12.03 -43.73
CA HIS A 206 -37.02 -11.69 -43.29
C HIS A 206 -36.23 -11.15 -44.48
N TYR A 207 -36.06 -9.83 -44.52
CA TYR A 207 -35.15 -9.18 -45.46
C TYR A 207 -33.71 -9.40 -44.98
N ASP A 208 -32.86 -9.93 -45.85
CA ASP A 208 -31.45 -10.09 -45.52
C ASP A 208 -30.75 -8.72 -45.53
N ALA A 209 -29.82 -8.51 -44.60
CA ALA A 209 -29.12 -7.24 -44.45
C ALA A 209 -28.30 -6.86 -45.69
N GLU A 210 -27.82 -7.84 -46.45
CA GLU A 210 -27.04 -7.60 -47.67
C GLU A 210 -27.92 -7.00 -48.78
N SER A 211 -29.15 -7.48 -48.96
CA SER A 211 -30.13 -6.94 -49.90
C SER A 211 -30.56 -5.54 -49.49
N ILE A 212 -30.82 -5.29 -48.21
CA ILE A 212 -31.19 -3.94 -47.75
C ILE A 212 -30.05 -2.95 -48.03
N HIS A 213 -28.80 -3.29 -47.69
CA HIS A 213 -27.67 -2.41 -47.99
C HIS A 213 -27.49 -2.23 -49.50
N ARG A 214 -27.51 -3.31 -50.29
CA ARG A 214 -27.40 -3.23 -51.75
C ARG A 214 -28.45 -2.30 -52.36
N ASP A 215 -29.69 -2.41 -51.90
CA ASP A 215 -30.82 -1.68 -52.47
C ASP A 215 -30.96 -0.25 -51.95
N HIS A 216 -30.19 0.18 -50.96
CA HIS A 216 -30.32 1.53 -50.37
C HIS A 216 -29.01 2.30 -50.26
N THR A 217 -27.87 1.62 -50.16
CA THR A 217 -26.54 2.25 -49.99
C THR A 217 -25.64 2.08 -51.22
N TRP A 218 -25.96 1.17 -52.15
CA TRP A 218 -25.18 0.91 -53.37
C TRP A 218 -25.82 1.56 -54.62
N ASP A 219 -25.06 1.55 -55.73
CA ASP A 219 -25.52 1.80 -57.10
C ASP A 219 -26.38 3.08 -57.30
N GLY A 220 -25.85 4.22 -56.84
CA GLY A 220 -26.47 5.54 -57.05
C GLY A 220 -27.62 5.87 -56.10
N LYS A 221 -27.80 5.08 -55.03
CA LYS A 221 -28.84 5.32 -54.02
C LYS A 221 -28.32 5.94 -52.72
N GLU A 222 -27.10 5.60 -52.31
CA GLU A 222 -26.26 6.34 -51.35
C GLU A 222 -26.96 6.94 -50.11
N GLN A 223 -27.96 6.23 -49.57
CA GLN A 223 -28.66 6.66 -48.36
C GLN A 223 -27.68 6.68 -47.19
N SER A 224 -27.70 7.77 -46.41
CA SER A 224 -26.88 7.83 -45.20
C SER A 224 -27.29 6.73 -44.22
N CYS A 225 -26.33 6.03 -43.65
CA CYS A 225 -26.55 4.90 -42.74
C CYS A 225 -27.51 5.26 -41.59
N ARG A 226 -27.49 6.51 -41.13
CA ARG A 226 -28.34 7.04 -40.04
C ARG A 226 -29.82 7.14 -40.37
N ARG A 227 -30.17 7.13 -41.67
CA ARG A 227 -31.58 7.03 -42.10
C ARG A 227 -32.19 5.71 -41.64
N CYS A 228 -31.40 4.64 -41.52
CA CYS A 228 -31.86 3.32 -41.10
C CYS A 228 -31.38 2.94 -39.69
N HIS A 229 -30.10 3.18 -39.37
CA HIS A 229 -29.53 2.81 -38.08
C HIS A 229 -29.89 3.83 -36.98
N GLU A 230 -30.17 3.35 -35.78
CA GLU A 230 -30.21 4.18 -34.58
C GLU A 230 -28.86 4.86 -34.31
N ALA A 231 -28.90 6.01 -33.65
CA ALA A 231 -27.67 6.72 -33.30
C ALA A 231 -26.81 5.87 -32.37
N LEU A 232 -25.51 5.84 -32.66
CA LEU A 232 -24.47 5.38 -31.75
C LEU A 232 -23.69 6.59 -31.29
N THR A 233 -23.65 6.81 -29.99
CA THR A 233 -22.90 7.92 -29.40
C THR A 233 -21.69 7.34 -28.68
N HIS A 234 -20.49 7.73 -29.10
CA HIS A 234 -19.28 7.42 -28.36
C HIS A 234 -18.85 8.62 -27.53
N ARG A 235 -18.78 8.41 -26.22
CA ARG A 235 -18.30 9.39 -25.25
C ARG A 235 -17.89 8.71 -23.97
N VAL A 236 -16.82 9.17 -23.36
CA VAL A 236 -16.50 8.77 -21.98
C VAL A 236 -17.52 9.42 -21.05
N ARG A 237 -18.41 8.61 -20.46
CA ARG A 237 -19.25 9.07 -19.35
C ARG A 237 -18.41 9.24 -18.10
N SER A 238 -18.64 10.35 -17.38
CA SER A 238 -18.00 10.53 -16.08
C SER A 238 -18.59 9.54 -15.08
N LEU A 239 -17.77 8.95 -14.21
CA LEU A 239 -18.29 8.28 -13.02
C LEU A 239 -18.89 9.36 -12.11
N GLU A 240 -20.22 9.46 -12.16
CA GLU A 240 -21.02 10.29 -11.26
C GLU A 240 -21.20 9.60 -9.91
N SER A 241 -21.41 10.43 -8.88
CA SER A 241 -21.65 10.02 -7.49
C SER A 241 -22.88 9.12 -7.30
N THR A 242 -23.79 9.13 -8.27
CA THR A 242 -25.06 8.42 -8.26
C THR A 242 -25.03 7.10 -9.03
N MET A 243 -23.84 6.64 -9.45
CA MET A 243 -23.57 5.42 -10.24
C MET A 243 -24.66 4.35 -10.06
N GLY A 244 -25.73 4.48 -10.85
CA GLY A 244 -26.88 3.59 -10.76
C GLY A 244 -26.42 2.26 -11.32
N LEU A 245 -26.11 1.31 -10.45
CA LEU A 245 -25.78 -0.04 -10.89
C LEU A 245 -27.04 -0.61 -11.56
N LYS A 246 -26.98 -0.79 -12.88
CA LYS A 246 -27.99 -1.59 -13.58
C LYS A 246 -27.72 -3.04 -13.20
N CYS A 247 -28.64 -3.64 -12.44
CA CYS A 247 -28.47 -4.98 -11.88
C CYS A 247 -28.04 -5.97 -12.97
N GLU A 248 -28.69 -5.89 -14.13
CA GLU A 248 -28.53 -6.77 -15.28
C GLU A 248 -27.15 -6.67 -15.95
N SER A 249 -26.39 -5.61 -15.66
CA SER A 249 -25.01 -5.46 -16.16
C SER A 249 -24.02 -6.39 -15.45
N CYS A 250 -24.37 -6.92 -14.28
CA CYS A 250 -23.55 -7.84 -13.50
C CYS A 250 -24.30 -9.13 -13.12
N HIS A 251 -25.62 -9.05 -13.00
CA HIS A 251 -26.52 -10.14 -12.61
C HIS A 251 -27.25 -10.69 -13.83
N LEU A 252 -26.84 -11.87 -14.30
CA LEU A 252 -27.45 -12.50 -15.47
C LEU A 252 -28.78 -13.16 -15.07
N PRO A 253 -29.91 -12.82 -15.73
CA PRO A 253 -31.22 -13.41 -15.42
C PRO A 253 -31.26 -14.93 -15.56
N ASP A 254 -30.47 -15.46 -16.49
CA ASP A 254 -30.45 -16.87 -16.86
C ASP A 254 -29.54 -17.74 -15.96
N ASP A 255 -28.73 -17.13 -15.09
CA ASP A 255 -27.93 -17.86 -14.09
C ASP A 255 -28.51 -17.65 -12.68
N PRO A 256 -29.24 -18.64 -12.12
CA PRO A 256 -29.88 -18.50 -10.81
C PRO A 256 -28.91 -18.29 -9.64
N ARG A 257 -27.59 -18.42 -9.83
CA ARG A 257 -26.57 -18.13 -8.81
C ARG A 257 -26.21 -16.64 -8.75
N ILE A 258 -26.48 -15.90 -9.83
CA ILE A 258 -26.20 -14.47 -9.95
C ILE A 258 -27.44 -13.69 -10.41
N ALA A 259 -28.64 -14.25 -10.21
CA ALA A 259 -29.89 -13.57 -10.52
C ALA A 259 -30.00 -12.23 -9.78
N PRO A 260 -30.70 -11.22 -10.35
CA PRO A 260 -30.83 -9.92 -9.73
C PRO A 260 -31.46 -10.04 -8.32
N PRO A 261 -30.84 -9.41 -7.30
CA PRO A 261 -31.42 -9.37 -5.96
C PRO A 261 -32.73 -8.55 -5.97
N GLN A 262 -33.64 -8.87 -5.05
CA GLN A 262 -34.92 -8.16 -4.93
C GLN A 262 -34.78 -6.74 -4.38
N ASP A 263 -33.74 -6.49 -3.58
CA ASP A 263 -33.45 -5.16 -3.03
C ASP A 263 -32.58 -4.35 -4.02
N PRO A 264 -33.10 -3.27 -4.61
CA PRO A 264 -32.33 -2.42 -5.53
C PRO A 264 -31.22 -1.62 -4.84
N TYR A 265 -31.16 -1.60 -3.50
CA TYR A 265 -30.17 -0.87 -2.72
C TYR A 265 -29.09 -1.75 -2.08
N ILE A 266 -29.02 -3.03 -2.42
CA ILE A 266 -28.09 -4.00 -1.80
C ILE A 266 -26.60 -3.63 -1.91
N HIS A 267 -26.23 -2.77 -2.87
CA HIS A 267 -24.85 -2.29 -3.07
C HIS A 267 -24.60 -0.86 -2.54
N ARG A 268 -25.56 -0.28 -1.84
CA ARG A 268 -25.51 1.13 -1.40
C ARG A 268 -24.34 1.41 -0.47
N ALA A 269 -24.03 0.49 0.45
CA ALA A 269 -22.91 0.64 1.38
C ALA A 269 -21.56 0.69 0.64
N GLN A 270 -21.38 -0.17 -0.36
CA GLN A 270 -20.19 -0.21 -1.21
C GLN A 270 -20.07 1.08 -2.03
N GLN A 271 -21.17 1.53 -2.65
CA GLN A 271 -21.22 2.79 -3.42
C GLN A 271 -20.86 4.00 -2.55
N ILE A 272 -21.41 4.07 -1.34
CA ILE A 272 -21.12 5.11 -0.35
C ILE A 272 -19.63 5.14 -0.01
N LEU A 273 -19.06 4.00 0.38
CA LEU A 273 -17.65 3.92 0.74
C LEU A 273 -16.76 4.30 -0.44
N TYR A 274 -17.07 3.77 -1.62
CA TYR A 274 -16.31 3.98 -2.85
C TYR A 274 -16.28 5.45 -3.26
N SER A 275 -17.45 6.08 -3.35
CA SER A 275 -17.59 7.48 -3.75
C SER A 275 -17.17 8.47 -2.67
N GLY A 276 -17.18 8.05 -1.40
CA GLY A 276 -17.04 8.96 -0.26
C GLY A 276 -18.24 9.88 -0.07
N LEU A 277 -19.35 9.65 -0.77
CA LEU A 277 -20.53 10.52 -0.77
C LEU A 277 -21.68 9.81 -0.07
N ALA A 278 -21.79 10.01 1.24
CA ALA A 278 -22.98 9.63 1.98
C ALA A 278 -23.70 10.86 2.53
N ALA A 279 -25.03 10.87 2.37
CA ALA A 279 -25.91 11.86 2.97
C ALA A 279 -25.74 11.83 4.51
N GLY A 280 -25.31 12.94 5.10
CA GLY A 280 -24.97 13.04 6.53
C GLY A 280 -23.51 12.79 6.88
N HIS A 281 -22.63 12.56 5.89
CA HIS A 281 -21.21 12.23 6.10
C HIS A 281 -20.28 13.18 5.34
N GLU A 282 -20.45 14.49 5.57
CA GLU A 282 -19.78 15.61 4.89
C GLU A 282 -18.24 15.61 4.96
N LYS A 283 -17.61 14.60 5.56
CA LYS A 283 -16.16 14.51 5.82
C LYS A 283 -15.50 13.25 5.24
N MET A 284 -16.22 12.40 4.50
CA MET A 284 -15.60 11.23 3.88
C MET A 284 -14.95 11.60 2.55
N ALA A 285 -13.63 11.41 2.43
CA ALA A 285 -12.94 11.60 1.17
C ALA A 285 -13.28 10.45 0.18
N PRO A 286 -13.41 10.73 -1.12
CA PRO A 286 -13.57 9.68 -2.13
C PRO A 286 -12.40 8.70 -2.10
N ALA A 287 -12.65 7.44 -2.44
CA ALA A 287 -11.56 6.49 -2.60
C ALA A 287 -10.63 6.95 -3.74
N GLY A 288 -9.32 6.71 -3.61
CA GLY A 288 -8.37 7.06 -4.68
C GLY A 288 -8.72 6.41 -6.02
N LYS A 289 -9.28 5.19 -5.99
CA LYS A 289 -9.82 4.49 -7.16
C LYS A 289 -11.05 5.16 -7.78
N PHE A 290 -11.95 5.73 -6.97
CA PHE A 290 -13.06 6.53 -7.48
C PHE A 290 -12.57 7.85 -8.10
N ALA A 291 -11.62 8.52 -7.44
CA ALA A 291 -11.00 9.73 -7.96
C ALA A 291 -10.29 9.46 -9.31
N ALA A 292 -9.63 8.30 -9.44
CA ALA A 292 -8.99 7.80 -10.66
C ALA A 292 -9.97 7.21 -11.69
N LYS A 293 -11.28 7.32 -11.45
CA LYS A 293 -12.34 6.87 -12.35
C LYS A 293 -12.29 5.37 -12.66
N VAL A 294 -11.83 4.54 -11.74
CA VAL A 294 -11.91 3.08 -11.85
C VAL A 294 -13.37 2.64 -11.67
N SER A 295 -13.87 1.76 -12.53
CA SER A 295 -15.24 1.23 -12.46
C SER A 295 -15.35 0.05 -11.47
N CYS A 296 -16.57 -0.34 -11.09
CA CYS A 296 -16.76 -1.54 -10.28
C CYS A 296 -16.30 -2.82 -11.01
N THR A 297 -16.54 -2.89 -12.32
CA THR A 297 -16.25 -4.06 -13.16
C THR A 297 -14.76 -4.24 -13.45
N ALA A 298 -13.94 -3.21 -13.22
CA ALA A 298 -12.48 -3.33 -13.25
C ALA A 298 -11.94 -4.30 -12.20
N CYS A 299 -12.64 -4.47 -11.06
CA CYS A 299 -12.31 -5.46 -10.05
C CYS A 299 -13.33 -6.63 -10.04
N HIS A 300 -14.60 -6.32 -10.25
CA HIS A 300 -15.71 -7.27 -10.31
C HIS A 300 -16.05 -7.64 -11.76
N SER A 301 -15.07 -8.18 -12.49
CA SER A 301 -15.26 -8.70 -13.84
C SER A 301 -16.13 -9.96 -13.84
N HIS A 302 -16.74 -10.30 -14.97
CA HIS A 302 -17.48 -11.56 -15.08
C HIS A 302 -16.57 -12.77 -14.79
N ASP A 303 -15.29 -12.70 -15.14
CA ASP A 303 -14.33 -13.76 -14.85
C ASP A 303 -13.90 -13.80 -13.38
N SER A 304 -13.82 -12.67 -12.67
CA SER A 304 -13.56 -12.66 -11.23
C SER A 304 -14.77 -13.08 -10.41
N MET A 305 -15.98 -12.89 -10.95
CA MET A 305 -17.27 -13.19 -10.31
C MET A 305 -17.92 -14.52 -10.76
N ARG A 306 -17.37 -15.20 -11.78
CA ARG A 306 -17.75 -16.56 -12.21
C ARG A 306 -17.78 -17.53 -11.01
N PRO A 307 -18.55 -18.63 -11.05
CA PRO A 307 -19.08 -19.31 -9.85
C PRO A 307 -17.96 -19.90 -9.00
N ARG A 308 -17.43 -19.03 -8.15
CA ARG A 308 -16.38 -19.21 -7.16
C ARG A 308 -17.02 -18.84 -5.84
N LEU A 309 -16.73 -19.57 -4.78
CA LEU A 309 -17.27 -19.28 -3.46
C LEU A 309 -16.18 -18.74 -2.53
N GLY A 310 -16.49 -17.65 -1.82
CA GLY A 310 -15.65 -17.14 -0.73
C GLY A 310 -14.24 -16.75 -1.17
N HIS A 311 -13.23 -17.51 -0.70
CA HIS A 311 -11.81 -17.19 -0.90
C HIS A 311 -11.39 -17.19 -2.38
N GLU A 312 -12.06 -17.98 -3.22
CA GLU A 312 -11.77 -18.04 -4.66
C GLU A 312 -12.11 -16.72 -5.38
N ILE A 313 -13.17 -16.01 -4.92
CA ILE A 313 -13.50 -14.67 -5.42
C ILE A 313 -12.42 -13.68 -5.01
N VAL A 314 -12.00 -13.71 -3.74
CA VAL A 314 -10.96 -12.80 -3.23
C VAL A 314 -9.65 -12.98 -3.99
N ALA A 315 -9.23 -14.23 -4.23
CA ALA A 315 -8.04 -14.51 -5.01
C ALA A 315 -8.16 -14.03 -6.47
N ALA A 316 -9.34 -14.16 -7.07
CA ALA A 316 -9.58 -13.67 -8.43
C ALA A 316 -9.52 -12.14 -8.51
N ILE A 317 -10.17 -11.43 -7.59
CA ILE A 317 -10.12 -9.95 -7.52
C ILE A 317 -8.70 -9.47 -7.23
N ASP A 318 -7.94 -10.18 -6.41
CA ASP A 318 -6.54 -9.84 -6.12
C ASP A 318 -5.67 -9.88 -7.39
N VAL A 319 -5.95 -10.79 -8.33
CA VAL A 319 -5.29 -10.80 -9.65
C VAL A 319 -5.64 -9.55 -10.46
N GLU A 320 -6.90 -9.09 -10.45
CA GLU A 320 -7.31 -7.87 -11.16
C GLU A 320 -6.53 -6.63 -10.68
N CYS A 321 -6.19 -6.56 -9.40
CA CYS A 321 -5.38 -5.47 -8.84
C CYS A 321 -3.99 -5.38 -9.50
N THR A 322 -3.42 -6.53 -9.89
CA THR A 322 -2.07 -6.59 -10.46
C THR A 322 -1.98 -6.10 -11.90
N GLN A 323 -3.10 -6.01 -12.62
CA GLN A 323 -3.11 -5.47 -13.98
C GLN A 323 -2.74 -3.98 -13.97
N CYS A 324 -3.28 -3.21 -13.02
CA CYS A 324 -2.98 -1.79 -12.88
C CYS A 324 -1.71 -1.52 -12.06
N HIS A 325 -1.49 -2.26 -10.97
CA HIS A 325 -0.45 -1.97 -10.00
C HIS A 325 0.82 -2.83 -10.14
N GLY A 326 0.77 -3.87 -10.98
CA GLY A 326 1.85 -4.84 -11.16
C GLY A 326 1.87 -5.96 -10.11
N PRO A 327 2.71 -6.99 -10.30
CA PRO A 327 2.69 -8.22 -9.49
C PRO A 327 3.13 -8.01 -8.04
N LYS A 328 3.78 -6.90 -7.70
CA LYS A 328 4.19 -6.58 -6.32
C LYS A 328 3.02 -6.20 -5.40
N PHE A 329 1.84 -5.97 -5.97
CA PHE A 329 0.61 -5.69 -5.22
C PHE A 329 -0.23 -6.94 -4.95
N ALA A 330 0.16 -8.10 -5.48
CA ALA A 330 -0.52 -9.36 -5.22
C ALA A 330 -0.53 -9.67 -3.70
N GLY A 331 -1.66 -10.17 -3.22
CA GLY A 331 -1.91 -10.58 -1.84
C GLY A 331 -2.37 -9.48 -0.90
N LEU A 332 -2.35 -8.20 -1.32
CA LEU A 332 -2.74 -7.08 -0.46
C LEU A 332 -4.22 -7.12 -0.08
N LEU A 333 -5.10 -7.53 -1.01
CA LEU A 333 -6.54 -7.51 -0.77
C LEU A 333 -6.95 -8.41 0.39
N ASN A 334 -6.32 -9.58 0.50
CA ASN A 334 -6.60 -10.50 1.60
C ASN A 334 -6.21 -9.88 2.96
N GLY A 335 -5.05 -9.20 3.02
CA GLY A 335 -4.65 -8.43 4.20
C GLY A 335 -5.67 -7.37 4.57
N TRP A 336 -6.15 -6.61 3.58
CA TRP A 336 -7.15 -5.57 3.79
C TRP A 336 -8.47 -6.12 4.34
N ILE A 337 -8.97 -7.21 3.77
CA ILE A 337 -10.21 -7.87 4.21
C ILE A 337 -10.06 -8.35 5.65
N GLN A 338 -8.94 -9.01 5.99
CA GLN A 338 -8.71 -9.51 7.34
C GLN A 338 -8.57 -8.37 8.36
N GLY A 339 -7.76 -7.35 8.03
CA GLY A 339 -7.59 -6.16 8.85
C GLY A 339 -8.89 -5.41 9.08
N MET A 340 -9.71 -5.27 8.04
CA MET A 340 -11.02 -4.60 8.11
C MET A 340 -11.98 -5.40 8.98
N ARG A 341 -12.13 -6.71 8.72
CA ARG A 341 -12.97 -7.60 9.53
C ARG A 341 -12.61 -7.54 11.02
N SER A 342 -11.32 -7.59 11.35
CA SER A 342 -10.87 -7.51 12.74
C SER A 342 -11.27 -6.20 13.42
N ARG A 343 -11.09 -5.07 12.74
CA ARG A 343 -11.40 -3.74 13.31
C ARG A 343 -12.89 -3.45 13.34
N THR A 344 -13.63 -3.81 12.29
CA THR A 344 -15.09 -3.73 12.26
C THR A 344 -15.68 -4.56 13.37
N LYS A 345 -15.16 -5.77 13.64
CA LYS A 345 -15.60 -6.58 14.78
C LYS A 345 -15.36 -5.85 16.11
N ALA A 346 -14.14 -5.34 16.34
CA ALA A 346 -13.81 -4.67 17.60
C ALA A 346 -14.67 -3.41 17.85
N ALA A 347 -14.91 -2.60 16.82
CA ALA A 347 -15.82 -1.45 16.89
C ALA A 347 -17.29 -1.88 17.09
N GLY A 348 -17.71 -2.95 16.43
CA GLY A 348 -19.05 -3.54 16.54
C GLY A 348 -19.34 -4.03 17.95
N ASP A 349 -18.45 -4.83 18.52
CA ASP A 349 -18.56 -5.31 19.91
C ASP A 349 -18.72 -4.13 20.88
N TYR A 350 -17.97 -3.03 20.66
CA TYR A 350 -18.00 -1.83 21.51
C TYR A 350 -19.31 -1.04 21.37
N VAL A 351 -19.78 -0.76 20.14
CA VAL A 351 -21.02 0.00 19.92
C VAL A 351 -22.27 -0.79 20.33
N HIS A 352 -22.32 -2.09 20.05
CA HIS A 352 -23.45 -2.92 20.47
C HIS A 352 -23.50 -3.14 21.99
N GLN A 353 -22.35 -3.13 22.67
CA GLN A 353 -22.34 -3.11 24.13
C GLN A 353 -23.00 -1.85 24.69
N ALA A 354 -22.73 -0.68 24.12
CA ALA A 354 -23.39 0.57 24.53
C ALA A 354 -24.88 0.56 24.19
N ALA A 355 -25.25 0.07 23.01
CA ALA A 355 -26.64 -0.02 22.55
C ALA A 355 -27.49 -0.93 23.46
N ALA A 356 -26.88 -1.95 24.06
CA ALA A 356 -27.51 -2.87 24.99
C ALA A 356 -27.47 -2.39 26.46
N ASP A 357 -26.78 -1.29 26.78
CA ASP A 357 -26.69 -0.78 28.15
C ASP A 357 -28.01 -0.06 28.53
N PRO A 358 -28.77 -0.54 29.53
CA PRO A 358 -30.05 0.07 29.90
C PRO A 358 -29.93 1.54 30.31
N ARG A 359 -28.76 1.97 30.79
CA ARG A 359 -28.52 3.36 31.19
C ARG A 359 -28.36 4.28 29.99
N VAL A 360 -27.75 3.77 28.92
CA VAL A 360 -27.66 4.49 27.63
C VAL A 360 -29.06 4.58 27.02
N GLN A 361 -29.81 3.48 26.97
CA GLN A 361 -31.18 3.44 26.46
C GLN A 361 -32.12 4.38 27.23
N ALA A 362 -31.92 4.56 28.54
CA ALA A 362 -32.72 5.47 29.35
C ALA A 362 -32.44 6.97 29.08
N SER A 363 -31.32 7.31 28.43
CA SER A 363 -30.95 8.68 28.08
C SER A 363 -31.19 8.92 26.59
N ALA A 364 -32.27 9.65 26.24
CA ALA A 364 -32.63 9.89 24.84
C ALA A 364 -31.50 10.52 23.99
N PRO A 365 -30.67 11.47 24.49
CA PRO A 365 -29.51 11.96 23.76
C PRO A 365 -28.44 10.88 23.53
N ALA A 366 -28.18 10.02 24.53
CA ALA A 366 -27.20 8.95 24.42
C ALA A 366 -27.66 7.83 23.48
N ASP A 367 -28.93 7.43 23.58
CA ASP A 367 -29.57 6.43 22.73
C ASP A 367 -29.57 6.85 21.25
N SER A 368 -29.89 8.12 20.98
CA SER A 368 -29.80 8.70 19.62
C SER A 368 -28.37 8.68 19.08
N ALA A 369 -27.38 9.06 19.91
CA ALA A 369 -25.97 9.04 19.52
C ALA A 369 -25.46 7.62 19.22
N VAL A 370 -25.83 6.62 20.04
CA VAL A 370 -25.47 5.22 19.76
C VAL A 370 -26.19 4.67 18.54
N THR A 371 -27.45 5.03 18.33
CA THR A 371 -28.20 4.62 17.13
C THR A 371 -27.52 5.08 15.85
N GLU A 372 -27.05 6.33 15.82
CA GLU A 372 -26.27 6.84 14.67
C GLU A 372 -24.91 6.13 14.55
N ALA A 373 -24.24 5.85 15.67
CA ALA A 373 -22.99 5.08 15.67
C ALA A 373 -23.17 3.64 15.14
N VAL A 374 -24.29 2.98 15.45
CA VAL A 374 -24.64 1.67 14.89
C VAL A 374 -24.85 1.79 13.38
N ARG A 375 -25.60 2.79 12.91
CA ARG A 375 -25.82 3.01 11.47
C ARG A 375 -24.51 3.25 10.70
N LEU A 376 -23.56 3.97 11.30
CA LEU A 376 -22.22 4.17 10.76
C LEU A 376 -21.43 2.87 10.68
N TRP A 377 -21.51 2.05 11.73
CA TRP A 377 -20.88 0.75 11.77
C TRP A 377 -21.47 -0.21 10.72
N ASP A 378 -22.79 -0.27 10.61
CA ASP A 378 -23.52 -1.11 9.63
C ASP A 378 -23.06 -0.79 8.20
N MET A 379 -22.96 0.50 7.85
CA MET A 379 -22.45 0.93 6.54
C MET A 379 -21.04 0.40 6.24
N VAL A 380 -20.13 0.41 7.22
CA VAL A 380 -18.77 -0.15 7.03
C VAL A 380 -18.81 -1.67 6.97
N HIS A 381 -19.63 -2.31 7.80
CA HIS A 381 -19.77 -3.75 7.89
C HIS A 381 -20.34 -4.35 6.60
N GLU A 382 -21.48 -3.84 6.13
CA GLU A 382 -22.15 -4.24 4.89
C GLU A 382 -21.30 -3.91 3.66
N GLY A 383 -20.66 -2.74 3.67
CA GLY A 383 -19.78 -2.29 2.58
C GLY A 383 -18.41 -2.98 2.56
N ASN A 384 -18.10 -3.83 3.55
CA ASN A 384 -16.84 -4.55 3.72
C ASN A 384 -15.58 -3.65 3.68
N GLY A 385 -15.68 -2.34 3.97
CA GLY A 385 -14.59 -1.34 4.15
C GLY A 385 -13.49 -1.18 3.08
N VAL A 386 -13.14 -2.20 2.30
CA VAL A 386 -12.05 -2.26 1.30
C VAL A 386 -12.32 -1.39 0.07
N HIS A 387 -13.58 -1.02 -0.13
CA HIS A 387 -13.99 -0.02 -1.10
C HIS A 387 -13.41 1.36 -0.77
N ASN A 388 -12.99 1.63 0.47
CA ASN A 388 -12.22 2.81 0.86
C ASN A 388 -11.57 2.62 2.25
N VAL A 389 -10.43 1.93 2.31
CA VAL A 389 -9.80 1.52 3.58
C VAL A 389 -9.57 2.70 4.54
N PRO A 390 -8.94 3.82 4.14
CA PRO A 390 -8.69 4.92 5.08
C PRO A 390 -9.97 5.56 5.60
N ALA A 391 -10.97 5.76 4.74
CA ALA A 391 -12.25 6.33 5.14
C ALA A 391 -13.05 5.39 6.05
N ALA A 392 -13.08 4.10 5.73
CA ALA A 392 -13.74 3.09 6.54
C ALA A 392 -13.12 3.00 7.93
N ASP A 393 -11.79 3.00 8.04
CA ASP A 393 -11.09 3.00 9.34
C ASP A 393 -11.42 4.27 10.15
N ALA A 394 -11.41 5.44 9.49
CA ALA A 394 -11.78 6.70 10.14
C ALA A 394 -13.23 6.69 10.66
N VAL A 395 -14.16 6.06 9.93
CA VAL A 395 -15.54 5.86 10.41
C VAL A 395 -15.57 4.94 11.63
N LEU A 396 -14.83 3.84 11.64
CA LEU A 396 -14.77 2.94 12.80
C LEU A 396 -14.20 3.64 14.05
N ARG A 397 -13.18 4.50 13.88
CA ARG A 397 -12.64 5.33 14.97
C ARG A 397 -13.69 6.32 15.48
N ARG A 398 -14.43 6.97 14.57
CA ARG A 398 -15.54 7.85 14.93
C ARG A 398 -16.63 7.11 15.70
N VAL A 399 -17.03 5.91 15.26
CA VAL A 399 -18.00 5.05 15.96
C VAL A 399 -17.55 4.83 17.42
N ILE A 400 -16.29 4.46 17.63
CA ILE A 400 -15.74 4.25 19.00
C ILE A 400 -15.79 5.55 19.82
N GLU A 401 -15.42 6.68 19.22
CA GLU A 401 -15.41 7.96 19.91
C GLU A 401 -16.82 8.45 20.30
N GLU A 402 -17.77 8.36 19.38
CA GLU A 402 -19.17 8.75 19.61
C GLU A 402 -19.85 7.83 20.62
N THR A 403 -19.60 6.52 20.54
CA THR A 403 -20.07 5.54 21.52
C THR A 403 -19.53 5.85 22.93
N ALA A 404 -18.24 6.20 23.04
CA ALA A 404 -17.66 6.64 24.31
C ALA A 404 -18.25 7.98 24.80
N GLY A 405 -18.70 8.84 23.88
CA GLY A 405 -19.48 10.04 24.19
C GLY A 405 -20.84 9.69 24.79
N ALA A 406 -21.57 8.75 24.19
CA ALA A 406 -22.89 8.35 24.64
C ALA A 406 -22.89 7.73 26.04
N TRP A 407 -21.90 6.89 26.38
CA TRP A 407 -21.76 6.41 27.76
C TRP A 407 -21.59 7.57 28.76
N ARG A 408 -20.76 8.56 28.43
CA ARG A 408 -20.57 9.74 29.28
C ARG A 408 -21.85 10.57 29.42
N GLU A 409 -22.58 10.76 28.32
CA GLU A 409 -23.89 11.43 28.30
C GLU A 409 -24.92 10.70 29.18
N ALA A 410 -24.83 9.37 29.26
CA ALA A 410 -25.64 8.54 30.15
C ALA A 410 -25.12 8.48 31.60
N GLY A 411 -24.06 9.23 31.95
CA GLY A 411 -23.45 9.21 33.28
C GLY A 411 -22.69 7.92 33.60
N VAL A 412 -22.33 7.14 32.59
CA VAL A 412 -21.59 5.88 32.71
C VAL A 412 -20.13 6.11 32.34
N THR A 413 -19.21 5.54 33.12
CA THR A 413 -17.80 5.51 32.73
C THR A 413 -17.64 4.55 31.55
N PRO A 414 -17.16 5.02 30.37
CA PRO A 414 -17.01 4.15 29.21
C PRO A 414 -16.01 3.01 29.48
N PRO A 415 -16.25 1.80 28.95
CA PRO A 415 -15.22 0.77 28.90
C PRO A 415 -13.96 1.24 28.17
N ALA A 416 -12.86 0.52 28.35
CA ALA A 416 -11.63 0.80 27.61
C ALA A 416 -11.90 0.70 26.10
N ARG A 417 -11.51 1.74 25.35
CA ARG A 417 -11.69 1.78 23.90
C ARG A 417 -10.87 0.68 23.24
N PRO A 418 -11.41 -0.05 22.26
CA PRO A 418 -10.62 -1.00 21.50
C PRO A 418 -9.53 -0.27 20.72
N ASN A 419 -8.30 -0.79 20.78
CA ASN A 419 -7.21 -0.27 19.96
C ASN A 419 -7.30 -0.86 18.55
N LEU A 420 -7.59 -0.01 17.56
CA LEU A 420 -7.64 -0.38 16.14
C LEU A 420 -6.26 -0.40 15.47
N GLY A 421 -5.18 -0.14 16.20
CA GLY A 421 -3.83 -0.06 15.68
C GLY A 421 -3.55 1.24 14.92
N PRO A 422 -2.48 1.28 14.11
CA PRO A 422 -2.07 2.46 13.35
C PRO A 422 -3.18 2.96 12.42
N ASP A 423 -3.28 4.28 12.26
CA ASP A 423 -4.29 4.92 11.43
C ASP A 423 -3.82 5.01 9.96
N PRO A 424 -4.49 4.36 8.99
CA PRO A 424 -4.14 4.41 7.57
C PRO A 424 -4.27 5.80 6.92
N ALA A 425 -4.90 6.77 7.58
CA ALA A 425 -4.91 8.16 7.13
C ALA A 425 -3.59 8.90 7.43
N THR A 426 -2.83 8.45 8.44
CA THR A 426 -1.59 9.12 8.88
C THR A 426 -0.35 8.25 8.74
N ASN A 427 -0.49 6.93 8.84
CA ASN A 427 0.59 5.96 8.69
C ASN A 427 0.61 5.40 7.26
N ARG A 428 1.65 5.79 6.51
CA ARG A 428 1.86 5.38 5.11
C ARG A 428 2.02 3.87 4.91
N CYS A 429 2.48 3.14 5.92
CA CYS A 429 2.70 1.70 5.81
C CYS A 429 1.35 0.97 5.79
N VAL A 430 0.49 1.21 6.78
CA VAL A 430 -0.83 0.56 6.85
C VAL A 430 -1.85 1.19 5.89
N HIS A 431 -1.52 2.30 5.22
CA HIS A 431 -2.29 2.79 4.08
C HIS A 431 -2.37 1.75 2.95
N CYS A 432 -1.25 1.08 2.67
CA CYS A 432 -1.17 0.01 1.67
C CYS A 432 -1.13 -1.40 2.29
N HIS A 433 -0.46 -1.57 3.42
CA HIS A 433 -0.32 -2.86 4.11
C HIS A 433 -1.33 -3.00 5.26
N TYR A 434 -2.57 -2.57 5.03
CA TYR A 434 -3.61 -2.63 6.05
C TYR A 434 -3.87 -4.07 6.49
N GLY A 435 -3.85 -4.33 7.81
CA GLY A 435 -3.97 -5.68 8.36
C GLY A 435 -2.63 -6.34 8.70
N ILE A 436 -1.50 -5.79 8.22
CA ILE A 436 -0.17 -6.35 8.48
C ILE A 436 0.17 -6.37 9.97
N GLU A 437 -0.40 -5.44 10.74
CA GLU A 437 -0.22 -5.39 12.19
C GLU A 437 -0.83 -6.58 12.95
N ASN A 438 -1.64 -7.42 12.29
CA ASN A 438 -2.19 -8.65 12.87
C ASN A 438 -1.48 -9.92 12.36
N THR A 439 -0.42 -9.78 11.56
CA THR A 439 0.29 -10.94 11.04
C THR A 439 1.28 -11.51 12.04
N ARG A 440 1.55 -12.81 11.87
CA ARG A 440 2.57 -13.56 12.60
C ARG A 440 3.53 -14.15 11.60
N GLY A 441 4.82 -14.05 11.87
CA GLY A 441 5.86 -14.51 10.96
C GLY A 441 7.07 -15.05 11.70
N ASN A 442 7.82 -15.95 11.05
CA ASN A 442 9.10 -16.38 11.57
C ASN A 442 10.16 -15.30 11.30
N PHE A 443 10.77 -14.77 12.34
CA PHE A 443 11.89 -13.85 12.29
C PHE A 443 13.06 -14.45 13.08
N LEU A 444 14.17 -14.73 12.37
CA LEU A 444 15.40 -15.30 12.95
C LEU A 444 15.17 -16.59 13.78
N GLY A 445 14.24 -17.44 13.34
CA GLY A 445 13.91 -18.71 13.99
C GLY A 445 12.87 -18.59 15.11
N ARG A 446 12.30 -17.40 15.34
CA ARG A 446 11.28 -17.15 16.36
C ARG A 446 9.99 -16.65 15.73
N MET A 447 8.86 -17.06 16.30
CA MET A 447 7.56 -16.53 15.89
C MET A 447 7.40 -15.10 16.43
N LEU A 448 7.38 -14.11 15.55
CA LEU A 448 7.09 -12.72 15.87
C LEU A 448 5.60 -12.45 15.61
N ASP A 449 4.91 -11.92 16.61
CA ASP A 449 3.52 -11.47 16.50
C ASP A 449 3.48 -9.94 16.42
N HIS A 450 3.08 -9.39 15.26
CA HIS A 450 2.98 -7.94 15.11
C HIS A 450 1.94 -7.34 16.04
N ARG A 451 0.86 -8.06 16.38
CA ARG A 451 -0.22 -7.51 17.21
C ARG A 451 0.30 -7.10 18.58
N THR A 452 1.15 -7.93 19.17
CA THR A 452 1.76 -7.67 20.48
C THR A 452 2.61 -6.40 20.45
N HIS A 453 3.38 -6.19 19.40
CA HIS A 453 4.35 -5.09 19.33
C HIS A 453 3.73 -3.79 18.81
N VAL A 454 2.99 -3.86 17.71
CA VAL A 454 2.44 -2.69 17.01
C VAL A 454 1.14 -2.22 17.64
N ILE A 455 0.21 -3.14 17.93
CA ILE A 455 -1.09 -2.76 18.50
C ILE A 455 -0.99 -2.61 20.02
N ASN A 456 -0.54 -3.65 20.73
CA ASN A 456 -0.53 -3.60 22.19
C ASN A 456 0.64 -2.74 22.72
N GLY A 457 1.82 -2.87 22.11
CA GLY A 457 3.02 -2.11 22.48
C GLY A 457 3.12 -0.72 21.86
N GLY A 458 2.32 -0.40 20.84
CA GLY A 458 2.33 0.90 20.17
C GLY A 458 3.62 1.19 19.38
N LEU A 459 4.38 0.16 18.99
CA LEU A 459 5.62 0.35 18.23
C LEU A 459 5.35 0.78 16.80
N ASP A 460 6.18 1.73 16.35
CA ASP A 460 6.13 2.27 15.00
C ASP A 460 6.81 1.32 14.00
N CYS A 461 6.26 1.19 12.79
CA CYS A 461 6.72 0.17 11.83
C CYS A 461 8.21 0.35 11.44
N HIS A 462 8.65 1.61 11.40
CA HIS A 462 9.99 1.99 10.97
C HIS A 462 11.10 1.66 11.99
N LEU A 463 10.73 1.25 13.21
CA LEU A 463 11.68 0.73 14.18
C LEU A 463 12.27 -0.62 13.76
N CYS A 464 11.52 -1.38 12.93
CA CYS A 464 11.93 -2.71 12.49
C CYS A 464 12.12 -2.81 10.97
N HIS A 465 11.36 -2.02 10.21
CA HIS A 465 11.30 -2.06 8.75
C HIS A 465 11.82 -0.76 8.12
N SER A 466 12.46 -0.87 6.97
CA SER A 466 12.90 0.29 6.21
C SER A 466 11.70 1.15 5.80
N ASP A 467 11.90 2.46 5.90
CA ASP A 467 10.94 3.50 5.59
C ASP A 467 11.03 3.96 4.11
N ALA A 468 11.78 3.21 3.28
CA ALA A 468 11.95 3.48 1.87
C ALA A 468 10.60 3.46 1.11
N ASP A 469 10.46 4.41 0.19
CA ASP A 469 9.28 4.52 -0.68
C ASP A 469 9.15 3.29 -1.59
N LEU A 470 7.94 3.07 -2.11
CA LEU A 470 7.66 1.93 -3.00
C LEU A 470 8.45 2.01 -4.31
N PHE A 471 8.63 3.23 -4.82
CA PHE A 471 9.35 3.51 -6.05
C PHE A 471 10.54 4.42 -5.79
N GLN A 472 11.56 4.31 -6.64
CA GLN A 472 12.67 5.24 -6.70
C GLN A 472 12.20 6.62 -7.21
N ALA A 473 13.12 7.58 -7.28
CA ALA A 473 12.81 8.96 -7.68
C ALA A 473 12.14 9.08 -9.06
N ASP A 474 12.31 8.09 -9.94
CA ASP A 474 11.67 8.02 -11.26
C ASP A 474 10.18 7.63 -11.23
N ARG A 475 9.65 7.24 -10.06
CA ARG A 475 8.27 6.75 -9.82
C ARG A 475 7.85 5.55 -10.68
N LYS A 476 8.83 4.83 -11.25
CA LYS A 476 8.61 3.69 -12.15
C LYS A 476 9.35 2.44 -11.65
N THR A 477 10.54 2.62 -11.10
CA THR A 477 11.39 1.52 -10.64
C THR A 477 11.11 1.23 -9.17
N PHE A 478 10.79 -0.03 -8.85
CA PHE A 478 10.59 -0.48 -7.47
C PHE A 478 11.85 -0.27 -6.63
N ASP A 479 11.71 0.26 -5.40
CA ASP A 479 12.83 0.34 -4.45
C ASP A 479 12.98 -0.99 -3.71
N PRO A 480 14.09 -1.73 -3.91
CA PRO A 480 14.29 -3.01 -3.23
C PRO A 480 14.43 -2.89 -1.71
N ARG A 481 14.53 -1.70 -1.14
CA ARG A 481 14.60 -1.48 0.31
C ARG A 481 13.22 -1.38 0.95
N HIS A 482 12.16 -1.11 0.18
CA HIS A 482 10.81 -0.92 0.70
C HIS A 482 10.40 -2.02 1.69
N GLY A 483 10.09 -1.64 2.93
CA GLY A 483 9.61 -2.55 3.98
C GLY A 483 10.62 -3.61 4.45
N LYS A 484 11.88 -3.58 3.99
CA LYS A 484 12.89 -4.56 4.40
C LYS A 484 13.17 -4.46 5.89
N THR A 485 13.14 -5.59 6.58
CA THR A 485 13.55 -5.67 7.99
C THR A 485 15.03 -5.34 8.11
N HIS A 486 15.38 -4.47 9.06
CA HIS A 486 16.77 -4.04 9.30
C HIS A 486 17.23 -4.27 10.74
N VAL A 487 16.37 -4.79 11.60
CA VAL A 487 16.69 -5.15 12.99
C VAL A 487 17.35 -6.53 13.11
N SER A 488 18.06 -6.72 14.21
CA SER A 488 18.79 -7.92 14.60
C SER A 488 18.27 -8.49 15.94
N LEU A 489 18.76 -9.66 16.36
CA LEU A 489 18.44 -10.21 17.69
C LEU A 489 18.89 -9.30 18.85
N ALA A 490 19.95 -8.52 18.65
CA ALA A 490 20.44 -7.60 19.68
C ALA A 490 19.44 -6.46 19.93
N ASP A 491 18.78 -5.98 18.87
CA ASP A 491 17.78 -4.91 18.97
C ASP A 491 16.55 -5.38 19.75
N CYS A 492 16.09 -6.62 19.55
CA CYS A 492 14.98 -7.19 20.32
C CYS A 492 15.25 -7.24 21.82
N ALA A 493 16.50 -7.53 22.20
CA ALA A 493 16.88 -7.66 23.61
C ALA A 493 17.04 -6.32 24.33
N SER A 494 17.18 -5.21 23.60
CA SER A 494 17.24 -3.89 24.20
C SER A 494 15.97 -3.54 24.98
N CYS A 495 14.82 -4.05 24.55
CA CYS A 495 13.55 -4.00 25.27
C CYS A 495 13.37 -5.24 26.16
N HIS A 496 13.38 -6.45 25.58
CA HIS A 496 12.99 -7.68 26.30
C HIS A 496 13.98 -8.20 27.35
N HIS A 497 15.27 -7.83 27.28
CA HIS A 497 16.26 -8.14 28.32
C HIS A 497 16.57 -6.91 29.19
N SER A 498 15.75 -5.84 29.09
CA SER A 498 15.87 -4.69 29.97
C SER A 498 15.26 -5.01 31.36
N PRO A 499 15.83 -4.45 32.45
CA PRO A 499 15.24 -4.57 33.78
C PRO A 499 13.81 -4.00 33.87
N ALA A 500 13.44 -3.09 32.97
CA ALA A 500 12.14 -2.44 32.94
C ALA A 500 11.02 -3.33 32.36
N GLU A 501 11.35 -4.33 31.55
CA GLU A 501 10.39 -5.24 30.88
C GLU A 501 10.41 -6.67 31.42
N ALA A 502 11.19 -6.94 32.47
CA ALA A 502 11.45 -8.27 33.06
C ALA A 502 10.22 -9.02 33.62
N GLY A 503 8.99 -8.62 33.28
CA GLY A 503 7.74 -9.27 33.66
C GLY A 503 6.74 -9.53 32.53
N GLN A 504 7.05 -9.19 31.26
CA GLN A 504 6.08 -9.36 30.15
C GLN A 504 6.32 -10.60 29.27
N ALA A 505 7.55 -11.12 29.24
CA ALA A 505 7.91 -12.36 28.54
C ALA A 505 8.77 -13.24 29.46
N THR A 506 8.56 -14.55 29.43
CA THR A 506 9.37 -15.53 30.15
C THR A 506 10.58 -15.94 29.32
N CYS A 507 11.66 -16.38 29.99
CA CYS A 507 12.85 -16.88 29.31
C CYS A 507 12.50 -18.00 28.31
N GLN A 508 11.51 -18.83 28.65
CA GLN A 508 11.04 -19.96 27.86
C GLN A 508 10.30 -19.55 26.57
N ASP A 509 9.73 -18.34 26.51
CA ASP A 509 9.04 -17.86 25.31
C ASP A 509 9.99 -17.67 24.11
N CYS A 510 11.30 -17.54 24.39
CA CYS A 510 12.34 -17.33 23.38
C CYS A 510 13.50 -18.35 23.43
N HIS A 511 13.51 -19.24 24.43
CA HIS A 511 14.53 -20.27 24.64
C HIS A 511 13.89 -21.65 24.83
N ASP A 512 13.95 -22.49 23.80
CA ASP A 512 13.37 -23.85 23.74
C ASP A 512 13.93 -24.87 24.75
N SER A 513 14.79 -24.48 25.69
CA SER A 513 15.56 -25.40 26.55
C SER A 513 15.56 -25.04 28.03
N GLY A 514 14.55 -24.30 28.51
CA GLY A 514 14.62 -23.66 29.84
C GLY A 514 15.64 -22.52 29.85
N PRO A 515 15.99 -21.93 31.02
CA PRO A 515 17.14 -21.03 31.09
C PRO A 515 18.33 -21.78 30.51
N LYS A 516 18.76 -21.41 29.30
CA LYS A 516 19.98 -21.94 28.73
C LYS A 516 21.06 -21.48 29.70
N THR A 517 21.65 -22.41 30.44
CA THR A 517 23.04 -22.23 30.86
C THR A 517 23.75 -21.79 29.59
N VAL A 518 24.32 -20.59 29.62
CA VAL A 518 25.10 -20.04 28.52
C VAL A 518 26.14 -21.10 28.21
N GLY A 519 25.87 -21.92 27.19
CA GLY A 519 26.84 -22.86 26.67
C GLY A 519 28.04 -22.03 26.25
N PRO A 520 29.26 -22.55 26.44
CA PRO A 520 30.48 -21.76 26.29
C PRO A 520 30.41 -21.01 24.97
N VAL A 521 30.43 -19.68 25.07
CA VAL A 521 30.56 -18.78 23.93
C VAL A 521 31.72 -19.33 23.10
N SER A 522 31.47 -19.49 21.80
CA SER A 522 32.44 -19.81 20.77
C SER A 522 33.85 -19.46 21.19
N THR A 523 34.72 -20.48 21.21
CA THR A 523 36.16 -20.40 21.48
C THR A 523 36.71 -19.01 21.18
N PHE A 524 36.91 -18.23 22.24
CA PHE A 524 37.81 -17.10 22.18
C PHE A 524 39.15 -17.67 21.71
N ASP A 525 39.62 -17.24 20.54
CA ASP A 525 40.95 -17.63 20.09
C ASP A 525 41.98 -16.94 20.98
N VAL A 526 42.34 -17.65 22.05
CA VAL A 526 43.36 -17.28 23.04
C VAL A 526 44.77 -17.32 22.46
N SER A 527 44.97 -17.61 21.17
CA SER A 527 46.30 -17.57 20.55
C SER A 527 46.97 -16.19 20.58
N SER A 528 46.23 -15.11 20.90
CA SER A 528 46.79 -13.77 21.08
C SER A 528 47.14 -13.38 22.52
N TRP A 529 46.85 -14.22 23.53
CA TRP A 529 47.22 -14.00 24.93
C TRP A 529 48.17 -15.12 25.40
N ARG A 530 49.48 -14.90 25.21
CA ARG A 530 50.49 -15.73 25.86
C ARG A 530 50.67 -15.27 27.31
N GLY A 531 49.89 -15.89 28.20
CA GLY A 531 49.99 -15.75 29.65
C GLY A 531 48.91 -16.58 30.34
N ASP A 532 49.30 -17.78 30.76
CA ASP A 532 48.64 -18.73 31.68
C ASP A 532 47.12 -18.62 31.91
N ALA A 533 46.40 -19.48 31.19
CA ALA A 533 45.16 -20.20 31.54
C ALA A 533 44.10 -19.48 32.42
N TRP A 534 43.17 -18.78 31.77
CA TRP A 534 41.85 -18.49 32.34
C TRP A 534 41.08 -19.81 32.59
N SER A 535 41.07 -20.30 33.83
CA SER A 535 40.34 -21.52 34.23
C SER A 535 38.95 -21.19 34.75
N HIS A 536 37.90 -21.68 34.07
CA HIS A 536 36.52 -21.61 34.57
C HIS A 536 36.32 -22.40 35.87
N ALA A 537 37.14 -23.43 36.14
CA ALA A 537 37.02 -24.24 37.36
C ALA A 537 37.40 -23.44 38.63
N THR A 538 38.26 -22.43 38.51
CA THR A 538 38.64 -21.55 39.63
C THR A 538 37.61 -20.44 39.86
N HIS A 539 36.85 -20.09 38.81
CA HIS A 539 35.89 -18.99 38.82
C HIS A 539 34.42 -19.43 38.88
N SER A 540 34.16 -20.75 38.92
CA SER A 540 32.80 -21.32 38.96
C SER A 540 32.03 -21.03 40.25
N ALA A 541 32.68 -20.42 41.25
CA ALA A 541 32.04 -19.95 42.48
C ALA A 541 31.49 -18.52 42.37
N LEU A 542 31.75 -17.80 41.27
CA LEU A 542 31.22 -16.46 41.00
C LEU A 542 30.01 -16.54 40.07
N GLU A 543 29.01 -15.70 40.30
CA GLU A 543 27.90 -15.57 39.36
C GLU A 543 28.40 -14.93 38.06
N CYS A 544 28.00 -15.48 36.90
CA CYS A 544 28.47 -15.00 35.60
C CYS A 544 28.21 -13.50 35.37
N GLN A 545 27.12 -13.00 35.94
CA GLN A 545 26.66 -11.61 35.84
C GLN A 545 27.54 -10.63 36.64
N THR A 546 28.38 -11.13 37.54
CA THR A 546 29.38 -10.31 38.24
C THR A 546 30.39 -9.71 37.25
N CYS A 547 30.68 -10.42 36.16
CA CYS A 547 31.63 -9.96 35.15
C CYS A 547 30.93 -9.59 33.84
N HIS A 548 29.98 -10.43 33.40
CA HIS A 548 29.32 -10.31 32.09
C HIS A 548 28.06 -9.45 32.15
N VAL A 549 28.27 -8.14 32.27
CA VAL A 549 27.20 -7.16 32.48
C VAL A 549 26.46 -6.74 31.21
N THR A 550 26.99 -7.06 30.02
CA THR A 550 26.37 -6.66 28.76
C THR A 550 25.25 -7.63 28.37
N PRO A 551 23.98 -7.18 28.23
CA PRO A 551 22.89 -8.02 27.78
C PRO A 551 23.17 -8.66 26.42
N VAL A 552 22.68 -9.90 26.20
CA VAL A 552 22.83 -10.70 24.97
C VAL A 552 24.23 -11.21 24.68
N THR A 553 25.22 -10.33 24.64
CA THR A 553 26.59 -10.67 24.28
C THR A 553 27.37 -11.26 25.44
N TYR A 554 26.90 -11.02 26.68
CA TYR A 554 27.65 -11.31 27.89
C TYR A 554 29.07 -10.72 27.80
N ALA A 555 29.28 -9.59 27.14
CA ALA A 555 30.60 -8.95 27.15
C ALA A 555 30.90 -8.44 28.57
N PRO A 556 32.09 -8.72 29.13
CA PRO A 556 32.45 -8.21 30.44
C PRO A 556 32.72 -6.70 30.41
N ALA A 557 32.53 -6.03 31.55
CA ALA A 557 32.91 -4.63 31.67
C ALA A 557 34.43 -4.45 31.44
N ALA A 558 34.83 -3.39 30.74
CA ALA A 558 36.21 -3.21 30.25
C ALA A 558 37.26 -3.08 31.38
N ASP A 559 36.83 -2.69 32.56
CA ASP A 559 37.60 -2.58 33.81
C ASP A 559 37.80 -3.93 34.50
N VAL A 560 36.88 -4.89 34.33
CA VAL A 560 36.95 -6.26 34.89
C VAL A 560 37.90 -7.16 34.08
N MET A 561 38.30 -6.75 32.88
CA MET A 561 39.21 -7.49 31.99
C MET A 561 40.72 -7.35 32.33
N LYS A 562 41.07 -6.64 33.41
CA LYS A 562 42.47 -6.43 33.82
C LYS A 562 42.81 -7.26 35.05
N CYS A 563 43.86 -8.08 34.95
CA CYS A 563 44.36 -8.88 36.07
C CYS A 563 44.64 -8.04 37.33
N THR A 564 45.08 -6.79 37.16
CA THR A 564 45.37 -5.87 38.28
C THR A 564 44.14 -5.39 39.03
N ALA A 565 42.94 -5.44 38.44
CA ALA A 565 41.71 -5.00 39.10
C ALA A 565 41.33 -5.87 40.33
N CYS A 566 41.95 -7.06 40.47
CA CYS A 566 41.77 -7.93 41.64
C CYS A 566 43.06 -8.27 42.41
N HIS A 567 44.27 -8.01 41.88
CA HIS A 567 45.55 -8.58 42.40
C HIS A 567 46.50 -7.60 43.14
N GLU A 568 46.05 -6.43 43.59
CA GLU A 568 46.94 -5.40 44.18
C GLU A 568 47.51 -5.68 45.59
N ASN A 569 47.13 -6.77 46.28
CA ASN A 569 47.36 -6.89 47.74
C ASN A 569 48.14 -8.15 48.19
N HIS A 570 49.26 -8.48 47.53
CA HIS A 570 49.97 -9.74 47.77
C HIS A 570 51.09 -9.73 48.84
N HIS A 571 51.32 -8.63 49.58
CA HIS A 571 52.30 -8.55 50.69
C HIS A 571 51.70 -8.05 52.02
N GLN A 572 50.40 -8.24 52.22
CA GLN A 572 49.71 -7.79 53.42
C GLN A 572 49.64 -8.90 54.49
N PRO A 573 49.61 -8.56 55.79
CA PRO A 573 49.43 -9.52 56.88
C PRO A 573 48.22 -10.44 56.62
N GLY A 574 48.45 -11.76 56.52
CA GLY A 574 47.40 -12.76 56.30
C GLY A 574 47.31 -13.34 54.87
N ARG A 575 48.11 -12.88 53.91
CA ARG A 575 48.32 -13.56 52.62
C ARG A 575 49.80 -13.79 52.38
N ASP A 576 50.34 -14.84 53.02
CA ASP A 576 51.73 -15.28 52.85
C ASP A 576 51.87 -16.45 51.87
N CYS A 577 53.08 -16.62 51.32
CA CYS A 577 53.40 -17.64 50.31
C CYS A 577 53.14 -19.07 50.81
N ALA A 578 53.30 -19.30 52.11
CA ALA A 578 53.12 -20.60 52.76
C ALA A 578 51.69 -21.14 52.64
N ARG A 579 50.67 -20.27 52.58
CA ARG A 579 49.28 -20.71 52.39
C ARG A 579 48.99 -21.40 51.05
N CYS A 580 49.81 -21.15 50.04
CA CYS A 580 49.70 -21.82 48.74
C CYS A 580 50.82 -22.84 48.50
N HIS A 581 52.02 -22.63 49.05
CA HIS A 581 53.23 -23.39 48.74
C HIS A 581 53.82 -24.22 49.90
N GLY A 582 53.21 -24.21 51.09
CA GLY A 582 53.50 -25.13 52.20
C GLY A 582 52.49 -26.29 52.27
N ARG A 583 52.19 -26.91 51.12
CA ARG A 583 51.26 -28.06 51.08
C ARG A 583 52.02 -29.34 51.42
N PRO A 584 51.35 -30.38 51.93
CA PRO A 584 51.98 -31.70 52.18
C PRO A 584 52.59 -32.38 50.94
N GLU A 585 52.43 -31.79 49.76
CA GLU A 585 52.93 -32.25 48.45
C GLU A 585 54.31 -31.68 48.09
N THR A 586 54.78 -30.63 48.80
CA THR A 586 56.14 -30.10 48.69
C THR A 586 57.05 -30.87 49.64
N ALA A 587 57.96 -31.67 49.10
CA ALA A 587 58.85 -32.52 49.89
C ALA A 587 59.83 -31.70 50.74
N ASP A 588 60.21 -32.24 51.91
CA ASP A 588 61.14 -31.62 52.89
C ASP A 588 62.56 -31.32 52.32
N ALA A 589 62.88 -31.81 51.13
CA ALA A 589 64.06 -31.46 50.37
C ALA A 589 63.67 -31.12 48.93
N HIS A 590 63.91 -29.88 48.52
CA HIS A 590 63.62 -29.39 47.17
C HIS A 590 64.86 -29.46 46.27
N ASP A 591 64.63 -29.68 44.97
CA ASP A 591 65.65 -29.80 43.94
C ASP A 591 65.95 -28.47 43.22
N ALA A 592 66.88 -28.50 42.25
CA ALA A 592 67.28 -27.31 41.50
C ALA A 592 66.14 -26.72 40.66
N ASP A 593 65.19 -27.53 40.19
CA ASP A 593 64.05 -27.06 39.40
C ASP A 593 63.05 -26.28 40.28
N THR A 594 62.92 -26.68 41.54
CA THR A 594 62.18 -25.90 42.54
C THR A 594 62.84 -24.53 42.80
N HIS A 595 64.18 -24.43 42.73
CA HIS A 595 64.89 -23.15 42.82
C HIS A 595 64.66 -22.23 41.60
N PHE A 596 64.55 -22.79 40.39
CA PHE A 596 64.32 -21.98 39.18
C PHE A 596 62.91 -21.36 39.13
N GLY A 597 61.91 -21.99 39.76
CA GLY A 597 60.58 -21.39 39.96
C GLY A 597 60.59 -20.18 40.90
N CYS A 598 61.48 -20.15 41.89
CA CYS A 598 61.67 -19.01 42.78
C CYS A 598 62.42 -17.84 42.12
N ALA A 599 63.34 -18.14 41.19
CA ALA A 599 64.21 -17.14 40.55
C ALA A 599 63.45 -16.06 39.75
N GLY A 600 62.29 -16.38 39.17
CA GLY A 600 61.47 -15.40 38.44
C GLY A 600 60.85 -14.32 39.33
N CYS A 601 60.55 -14.67 40.58
CA CYS A 601 60.02 -13.73 41.58
C CYS A 601 61.12 -12.99 42.35
N HIS A 602 62.33 -13.57 42.40
CA HIS A 602 63.56 -12.93 42.87
C HIS A 602 64.30 -12.18 41.75
N ASP A 603 63.66 -11.94 40.60
CA ASP A 603 64.20 -11.06 39.59
C ASP A 603 64.38 -9.64 40.14
N ARG A 604 65.46 -8.98 39.72
CA ARG A 604 65.88 -7.66 40.21
C ARG A 604 64.78 -6.61 40.03
N ALA A 605 64.01 -6.68 38.94
CA ALA A 605 62.91 -5.73 38.68
C ALA A 605 61.72 -5.96 39.62
N THR A 606 61.59 -7.15 40.19
CA THR A 606 60.55 -7.49 41.18
C THR A 606 61.04 -7.14 42.59
N ILE A 607 62.26 -7.54 42.98
CA ILE A 607 62.86 -7.24 44.31
C ILE A 607 63.01 -5.74 44.52
N SER A 608 63.41 -4.97 43.50
CA SER A 608 63.59 -3.52 43.61
C SER A 608 62.34 -2.75 44.03
N ARG A 609 61.15 -3.36 43.95
CA ARG A 609 59.87 -2.76 44.37
C ARG A 609 59.47 -3.11 45.80
N LEU A 610 60.23 -3.96 46.48
CA LEU A 610 59.97 -4.39 47.85
C LEU A 610 60.68 -3.48 48.86
N ASP A 611 60.08 -3.35 50.04
CA ASP A 611 60.67 -2.71 51.21
C ASP A 611 61.03 -3.78 52.24
N ALA A 612 62.23 -3.68 52.81
CA ALA A 612 62.79 -4.62 53.79
C ALA A 612 62.17 -4.41 55.20
N ASP A 613 60.85 -4.29 55.23
CA ASP A 613 60.08 -4.07 56.44
C ASP A 613 59.91 -5.36 57.25
N ARG A 614 59.44 -5.22 58.48
CA ARG A 614 59.17 -6.33 59.40
C ARG A 614 58.25 -7.36 58.77
N GLY A 615 57.26 -6.92 57.98
CA GLY A 615 56.35 -7.81 57.26
C GLY A 615 57.09 -8.71 56.28
N MET A 616 57.99 -8.14 55.48
CA MET A 616 58.86 -8.87 54.55
C MET A 616 59.74 -9.90 55.28
N CYS A 617 60.38 -9.54 56.39
CA CYS A 617 61.24 -10.48 57.13
C CYS A 617 60.44 -11.65 57.72
N LEU A 618 59.26 -11.38 58.28
CA LEU A 618 58.40 -12.38 58.92
C LEU A 618 57.67 -13.30 57.92
N ILE A 619 57.78 -13.05 56.62
CA ILE A 619 57.33 -13.99 55.58
C ILE A 619 58.20 -15.25 55.58
N CYS A 620 59.53 -15.09 55.71
CA CYS A 620 60.47 -16.22 55.77
C CYS A 620 60.75 -16.68 57.20
N HIS A 621 60.71 -15.75 58.16
CA HIS A 621 60.95 -16.00 59.59
C HIS A 621 59.62 -16.17 60.34
N ALA A 622 58.84 -17.16 59.91
CA ALA A 622 57.47 -17.36 60.38
C ALA A 622 57.37 -17.69 61.88
N GLU A 623 58.36 -18.38 62.45
CA GLU A 623 58.41 -18.69 63.88
C GLU A 623 58.59 -17.43 64.73
N GLN A 624 59.39 -16.47 64.24
CA GLN A 624 59.67 -15.20 64.91
C GLN A 624 58.46 -14.24 64.91
N ARG A 625 57.36 -14.60 64.21
CA ARG A 625 56.14 -13.78 64.11
C ARG A 625 55.41 -13.65 65.45
N THR A 626 55.54 -14.66 66.32
CA THR A 626 54.72 -14.78 67.55
C THR A 626 55.49 -14.56 68.85
N ASP A 627 56.82 -14.49 68.83
CA ASP A 627 57.62 -14.40 70.07
C ASP A 627 58.77 -13.38 70.02
N HIS A 628 59.02 -12.76 68.86
CA HIS A 628 60.07 -11.77 68.68
C HIS A 628 59.50 -10.35 68.58
N HIS A 629 59.51 -9.65 69.72
CA HIS A 629 59.09 -8.25 69.84
C HIS A 629 57.66 -7.97 69.32
N GLU A 630 56.70 -8.86 69.62
CA GLU A 630 55.32 -8.78 69.12
C GLU A 630 54.59 -7.48 69.50
N GLU A 631 54.90 -6.90 70.67
CA GLU A 631 54.22 -5.71 71.19
C GLU A 631 54.81 -4.38 70.70
N THR A 632 55.91 -4.42 69.94
CA THR A 632 56.59 -3.23 69.43
C THR A 632 56.78 -3.38 67.92
N ASP A 633 56.23 -2.47 67.11
CA ASP A 633 56.39 -2.42 65.63
C ASP A 633 57.82 -2.04 65.21
N HIS A 634 58.83 -2.58 65.88
CA HIS A 634 60.22 -2.35 65.56
C HIS A 634 60.60 -3.15 64.31
N GLU A 635 61.22 -2.44 63.36
CA GLU A 635 61.71 -3.02 62.12
C GLU A 635 62.85 -4.02 62.38
N CYS A 636 62.74 -5.24 61.84
CA CYS A 636 63.76 -6.29 62.00
C CYS A 636 65.12 -5.84 61.47
N SER A 637 65.12 -5.07 60.38
CA SER A 637 66.33 -4.51 59.75
C SER A 637 67.13 -3.61 60.70
N VAL A 638 66.44 -2.83 61.54
CA VAL A 638 67.08 -1.87 62.46
C VAL A 638 67.83 -2.58 63.58
N CYS A 639 67.32 -3.70 64.07
CA CYS A 639 67.98 -4.44 65.16
C CYS A 639 69.03 -5.44 64.65
N HIS A 640 68.74 -6.18 63.58
CA HIS A 640 69.60 -7.29 63.13
C HIS A 640 70.67 -6.86 62.13
N PHE A 641 70.39 -5.80 61.36
CA PHE A 641 71.30 -5.30 60.33
C PHE A 641 71.81 -3.88 60.64
N LEU A 642 71.33 -3.28 61.74
CA LEU A 642 71.67 -1.92 62.17
C LEU A 642 71.38 -0.86 61.08
N MET A 643 70.35 -1.10 60.25
CA MET A 643 69.94 -0.23 59.14
C MET A 643 68.42 -0.11 59.11
N THR A 644 67.89 1.03 58.62
CA THR A 644 66.44 1.13 58.35
C THR A 644 66.05 0.25 57.16
N PRO A 645 64.77 -0.11 56.99
CA PRO A 645 64.28 -0.83 55.81
C PRO A 645 64.76 -0.20 54.48
N GLU A 646 64.72 1.13 54.41
CA GLU A 646 65.19 1.90 53.26
C GLU A 646 66.72 1.83 53.08
N GLY A 647 67.47 1.87 54.19
CA GLY A 647 68.93 1.73 54.18
C GLY A 647 69.41 0.32 53.77
N MET A 648 68.57 -0.69 53.99
CA MET A 648 68.83 -2.09 53.61
C MET A 648 68.49 -2.38 52.13
N ARG A 649 67.62 -1.58 51.52
CA ARG A 649 67.14 -1.76 50.14
C ARG A 649 68.26 -1.88 49.08
N PRO A 650 69.38 -1.12 49.12
CA PRO A 650 70.50 -1.32 48.20
C PRO A 650 71.21 -2.67 48.38
N TRP A 651 71.23 -3.22 49.61
CA TRP A 651 71.88 -4.48 49.95
C TRP A 651 71.09 -5.70 49.49
N LEU A 652 69.77 -5.59 49.37
CA LEU A 652 68.91 -6.60 48.75
C LEU A 652 69.15 -6.74 47.23
N LEU A 653 69.94 -5.84 46.63
CA LEU A 653 70.18 -5.74 45.19
C LEU A 653 71.66 -5.94 44.81
N LEU A 654 72.51 -6.38 45.75
CA LEU A 654 73.94 -6.64 45.55
C LEU A 654 74.24 -8.14 45.40
N GLU A 655 75.01 -8.50 44.37
CA GLU A 655 75.91 -9.65 44.40
C GLU A 655 77.35 -9.13 44.52
N GLU A 656 78.18 -9.88 45.25
CA GLU A 656 79.65 -9.80 45.23
C GLU A 656 80.16 -10.06 43.79
N GLU A 657 81.30 -9.46 43.43
CA GLU A 657 81.95 -9.56 42.10
C GLU A 657 82.07 -10.97 41.51
#